data_AF-A0A830BE50-F1
#
_entry.id   AF-A0A830BE50-F1
#
_cell.length_a   1.000
_cell.length_b   1.000
_cell.length_c   1.000
_cell.angle_alpha   90.00
_cell.angle_beta   90.00
_cell.angle_gamma   90.00
#
_symmetry.space_group_name_H-M   'P 1'
#
loop_
_entity.id
_entity.type
_entity.pdbx_description
1 polymer ?
#
loop_
_entity_poly.entity_id
_entity_poly.type
_entity_poly.pdbx_seq_one_letter_code
_entity_poly.pdbx_strand_id
1 'polypeptide(L)'
;MKVAVVGGGVSGLAAAYVLAADGMEVVVYEKGGTFGGDAKTVTTDHDTVLDIGFMVFSQVTYPGMMELLENIGVDMEISDMSFSVSLVEGQGCEWGTRNGLSSLFAQKKNILYPSFWKMIREIVKFKDEASIYLEELESNPDINRNETLGHFVRSRGYSELFQKAFLLLAHPHSTPRCRSQNYVDKIKKELESRGCQMRTNSEITSVLTDDEGCVKVICKDGLKEVYDGCIIATRAPDALIMLGKEATYDESRILGAFQYVHSEIVLHRDTTLMPKNRATWSSRNFCESIGEKPYITYWLNNIQKISENGLPFLLTVNPPQTPENTLFKWPISHPIPSIASYKASSELKLIQGKRRLWFCGAYEGYGFPEDRVKAGILTANSMLRKSCIVRNNLRHMALSLPETGARLLVTRLLERFIATGTVTLLEDGGTIFRFEGTKKKSNLKVTLRVHSPRFYWKVASEAELGFADAYINGDVSFVDKDEGLLNFFLISITNTELNSYTSKSNKKSKGWWTPLLYTSIIASAKYFLKHVLRKNTLTRVRRNISEHYDLSNELFSLFLDETMTYSCAIFQNPAEDLKSAQMRKINRLIEKARINKEHHILEIGCGWGSLAFEVIKRTGCKYTGITLSEKQLQYVESKVKEAGLQNLVANNLSLDPAAMADITWLSDGTHPPGKIYSLMKPGLSLDSSYFSSAIDMN
;
A
#
# COMPACT_ATOMS: atom_id res chain seq x y z
N MET A 1 -16.46 29.39 -23.14
CA MET A 1 -17.22 29.82 -21.97
C MET A 1 -16.26 30.51 -21.02
N LYS A 2 -16.58 31.73 -20.57
CA LYS A 2 -15.79 32.51 -19.63
C LYS A 2 -16.34 32.32 -18.22
N VAL A 3 -15.52 31.85 -17.29
CA VAL A 3 -15.91 31.44 -15.94
C VAL A 3 -15.15 32.21 -14.88
N ALA A 4 -15.85 32.69 -13.85
CA ALA A 4 -15.24 33.24 -12.65
C ALA A 4 -15.06 32.16 -11.59
N VAL A 5 -13.91 32.16 -10.92
CA VAL A 5 -13.66 31.39 -9.70
C VAL A 5 -13.35 32.38 -8.59
N VAL A 6 -14.26 32.53 -7.62
CA VAL A 6 -14.14 33.48 -6.52
C VAL A 6 -13.60 32.77 -5.29
N GLY A 7 -12.37 33.10 -4.90
CA GLY A 7 -11.63 32.45 -3.81
C GLY A 7 -10.41 31.71 -4.34
N GLY A 8 -9.21 32.21 -4.05
CA GLY A 8 -7.92 31.68 -4.50
C GLY A 8 -7.29 30.65 -3.57
N GLY A 9 -8.10 30.00 -2.72
CA GLY A 9 -7.68 28.87 -1.90
C GLY A 9 -7.54 27.57 -2.69
N VAL A 10 -7.11 26.50 -2.03
CA VAL A 10 -6.90 25.17 -2.65
C VAL A 10 -8.11 24.66 -3.44
N SER A 11 -9.34 24.88 -2.94
CA SER A 11 -10.57 24.48 -3.64
C SER A 11 -10.79 25.23 -4.94
N GLY A 12 -10.58 26.55 -4.94
CA GLY A 12 -10.72 27.38 -6.14
C GLY A 12 -9.62 27.09 -7.16
N LEU A 13 -8.38 26.91 -6.71
CA LEU A 13 -7.27 26.53 -7.58
C LEU A 13 -7.50 25.15 -8.23
N ALA A 14 -7.99 24.17 -7.49
CA ALA A 14 -8.34 22.85 -8.02
C ALA A 14 -9.49 22.92 -9.03
N ALA A 15 -10.52 23.72 -8.77
CA ALA A 15 -11.62 23.94 -9.71
C ALA A 15 -11.12 24.61 -11.00
N ALA A 16 -10.32 25.67 -10.88
CA ALA A 16 -9.71 26.37 -12.02
C ALA A 16 -8.85 25.44 -12.86
N TYR A 17 -8.09 24.53 -12.23
CA TYR A 17 -7.24 23.56 -12.91
C TYR A 17 -8.03 22.62 -13.81
N VAL A 18 -9.15 22.10 -13.31
CA VAL A 18 -10.04 21.21 -14.08
C VAL A 18 -10.74 21.96 -15.22
N LEU A 19 -11.24 23.17 -14.95
CA LEU A 19 -11.92 23.98 -15.98
C LEU A 19 -10.97 24.39 -17.11
N ALA A 20 -9.75 24.81 -16.77
CA ALA A 20 -8.73 25.21 -17.74
C ALA A 20 -8.26 24.02 -18.58
N ALA A 21 -8.16 22.82 -17.98
CA ALA A 21 -7.86 21.59 -18.72
C ALA A 21 -8.91 21.27 -19.81
N ASP A 22 -10.15 21.74 -19.65
CA ASP A 22 -11.23 21.57 -20.62
C ASP A 22 -11.36 22.74 -21.61
N GLY A 23 -10.40 23.67 -21.62
CA GLY A 23 -10.36 24.80 -22.56
C GLY A 23 -11.29 25.97 -22.19
N MET A 24 -11.75 26.06 -20.94
CA MET A 24 -12.54 27.21 -20.47
C MET A 24 -11.65 28.43 -20.22
N GLU A 25 -12.17 29.64 -20.48
CA GLU A 25 -11.49 30.88 -20.10
C GLU A 25 -11.78 31.16 -18.63
N VAL A 26 -10.79 30.96 -17.75
CA VAL A 26 -10.98 31.05 -16.29
C VAL A 26 -10.34 32.32 -15.75
N VAL A 27 -11.10 33.05 -14.92
CA VAL A 27 -10.59 34.17 -14.11
C VAL A 27 -10.71 33.81 -12.64
N VAL A 28 -9.58 33.74 -11.93
CA VAL A 28 -9.52 33.42 -10.50
C VAL A 28 -9.33 34.72 -9.71
N TYR A 29 -10.23 34.96 -8.76
CA TYR A 29 -10.23 36.13 -7.88
C TYR A 29 -9.80 35.75 -6.46
N GLU A 30 -8.77 36.41 -5.94
CA GLU A 30 -8.29 36.29 -4.58
C GLU A 30 -8.32 37.65 -3.87
N LYS A 31 -8.91 37.70 -2.68
CA LYS A 31 -9.01 38.90 -1.84
C LYS A 31 -7.64 39.33 -1.30
N GLY A 32 -6.81 38.38 -0.91
CA GLY A 32 -5.48 38.62 -0.37
C GLY A 32 -4.42 38.91 -1.43
N GLY A 33 -3.21 39.25 -0.96
CA GLY A 33 -2.05 39.48 -1.85
C GLY A 33 -1.42 38.19 -2.40
N THR A 34 -1.83 37.02 -1.91
CA THR A 34 -1.28 35.70 -2.27
C THR A 34 -2.38 34.67 -2.40
N PHE A 35 -2.23 33.74 -3.34
CA PHE A 35 -3.08 32.55 -3.44
C PHE A 35 -2.75 31.52 -2.34
N GLY A 36 -3.61 30.51 -2.17
CA GLY A 36 -3.41 29.38 -1.27
C GLY A 36 -4.34 29.36 -0.05
N GLY A 37 -4.89 30.50 0.36
CA GLY A 37 -5.79 30.63 1.50
C GLY A 37 -5.11 30.22 2.81
N ASP A 38 -5.54 29.10 3.39
CA ASP A 38 -4.97 28.54 4.63
C ASP A 38 -3.57 27.91 4.43
N ALA A 39 -3.10 27.81 3.18
CA ALA A 39 -1.71 27.49 2.84
C ALA A 39 -0.83 28.74 3.04
N LYS A 40 0.09 28.70 4.00
CA LYS A 40 0.91 29.87 4.36
C LYS A 40 2.35 29.50 4.67
N THR A 41 3.27 30.17 3.97
CA THR A 41 4.71 30.17 4.25
C THR A 41 5.14 31.54 4.79
N VAL A 42 6.07 31.54 5.74
CA VAL A 42 6.70 32.73 6.32
C VAL A 42 8.21 32.57 6.27
N THR A 43 8.91 33.63 5.90
CA THR A 43 10.37 33.71 5.99
C THR A 43 10.73 34.47 7.26
N THR A 44 11.58 33.88 8.09
CA THR A 44 12.07 34.53 9.33
C THR A 44 13.34 35.34 9.07
N ASP A 45 13.77 36.15 10.04
CA ASP A 45 14.90 37.11 9.92
C ASP A 45 16.26 36.49 9.55
N HIS A 46 16.40 35.16 9.60
CA HIS A 46 17.60 34.43 9.18
C HIS A 46 17.36 33.59 7.90
N ASP A 47 16.51 34.09 7.00
CA ASP A 47 16.12 33.43 5.74
C ASP A 47 15.56 32.00 5.90
N THR A 48 15.14 31.63 7.12
CA THR A 48 14.54 30.32 7.35
C THR A 48 13.08 30.38 6.91
N VAL A 49 12.77 29.64 5.85
CA VAL A 49 11.43 29.49 5.29
C VAL A 49 10.65 28.44 6.09
N LEU A 50 9.49 28.81 6.63
CA LEU A 50 8.63 28.01 7.50
C LEU A 50 7.22 27.94 6.94
N ASP A 51 6.69 26.72 6.79
CA ASP A 51 5.25 26.54 6.54
C ASP A 51 4.50 26.56 7.86
N ILE A 52 3.50 27.44 7.97
CA ILE A 52 2.70 27.62 9.19
C ILE A 52 1.23 27.25 8.98
N GLY A 53 0.82 27.08 7.72
CA GLY A 53 -0.48 26.55 7.31
C GLY A 53 -0.33 25.36 6.37
N PHE A 54 -1.27 24.39 6.43
CA PHE A 54 -1.26 23.15 5.65
C PHE A 54 0.13 22.53 5.44
N MET A 55 0.74 22.09 6.54
CA MET A 55 2.15 21.67 6.55
C MET A 55 2.40 20.26 6.00
N VAL A 56 1.40 19.37 6.04
CA VAL A 56 1.62 17.93 5.90
C VAL A 56 0.42 17.21 5.24
N PHE A 57 0.68 16.31 4.30
CA PHE A 57 -0.34 15.57 3.54
C PHE A 57 -0.04 14.06 3.49
N SER A 58 -1.05 13.21 3.66
CA SER A 58 -0.91 11.75 3.55
C SER A 58 -1.32 11.24 2.18
N GLN A 59 -0.53 10.33 1.61
CA GLN A 59 -0.94 9.54 0.45
C GLN A 59 -2.28 8.80 0.64
N VAL A 60 -2.62 8.51 1.89
CA VAL A 60 -3.79 7.72 2.26
C VAL A 60 -5.05 8.56 2.35
N THR A 61 -4.95 9.63 3.14
CA THR A 61 -6.08 10.49 3.47
C THR A 61 -6.19 11.68 2.53
N TYR A 62 -5.19 11.91 1.66
CA TYR A 62 -5.15 12.99 0.68
C TYR A 62 -4.83 12.52 -0.75
N PRO A 63 -5.48 11.46 -1.28
CA PRO A 63 -5.12 10.92 -2.59
C PRO A 63 -5.28 11.94 -3.73
N GLY A 64 -6.33 12.76 -3.72
CA GLY A 64 -6.58 13.76 -4.76
C GLY A 64 -5.59 14.92 -4.71
N MET A 65 -5.23 15.40 -3.51
CA MET A 65 -4.18 16.40 -3.34
C MET A 65 -2.83 15.85 -3.81
N MET A 66 -2.50 14.61 -3.46
CA MET A 66 -1.23 13.98 -3.85
C MET A 66 -1.12 13.81 -5.36
N GLU A 67 -2.19 13.35 -6.01
CA GLU A 67 -2.25 13.25 -7.47
C GLU A 67 -2.08 14.63 -8.14
N LEU A 68 -2.74 15.67 -7.63
CA LEU A 68 -2.57 17.03 -8.12
C LEU A 68 -1.12 17.52 -8.00
N LEU A 69 -0.49 17.29 -6.84
CA LEU A 69 0.90 17.68 -6.58
C LEU A 69 1.89 16.91 -7.46
N GLU A 70 1.68 15.60 -7.66
CA GLU A 70 2.49 14.76 -8.53
C GLU A 70 2.41 15.20 -9.99
N ASN A 71 1.19 15.48 -10.49
CA ASN A 71 0.96 15.93 -11.85
C ASN A 71 1.62 17.27 -12.16
N ILE A 72 1.79 18.13 -11.15
CA ILE A 72 2.40 19.46 -11.27
C ILE A 72 3.93 19.40 -10.95
N GLY A 73 4.44 18.21 -10.64
CA GLY A 73 5.86 17.98 -10.37
C GLY A 73 6.35 18.67 -9.09
N VAL A 74 5.55 18.66 -8.02
CA VAL A 74 5.94 19.20 -6.72
C VAL A 74 6.79 18.18 -5.96
N ASP A 75 7.98 18.59 -5.53
CA ASP A 75 8.86 17.74 -4.73
C ASP A 75 8.27 17.48 -3.34
N MET A 76 8.38 16.22 -2.91
CA MET A 76 7.76 15.70 -1.70
C MET A 76 8.78 15.02 -0.77
N GLU A 77 8.73 15.33 0.53
CA GLU A 77 9.64 14.76 1.51
C GLU A 77 8.92 14.15 2.72
N ILE A 78 9.35 12.98 3.21
CA ILE A 78 8.75 12.36 4.40
C ILE A 78 8.95 13.24 5.64
N SER A 79 7.86 13.56 6.34
CA SER A 79 7.84 14.30 7.60
C SER A 79 7.36 13.43 8.78
N ASP A 80 7.85 13.73 9.98
CA ASP A 80 7.41 13.11 11.23
C ASP A 80 6.14 13.81 11.75
N MET A 81 5.09 13.04 12.02
CA MET A 81 3.83 13.52 12.60
C MET A 81 3.52 12.89 13.96
N SER A 82 4.59 12.61 14.72
CA SER A 82 4.46 12.16 16.11
C SER A 82 3.60 13.13 16.92
N PHE A 83 2.95 12.60 17.95
CA PHE A 83 2.16 13.41 18.85
C PHE A 83 2.49 13.08 20.31
N SER A 84 2.18 14.03 21.19
CA SER A 84 2.29 13.88 22.63
C SER A 84 1.14 14.57 23.35
N VAL A 85 0.96 14.15 24.59
CA VAL A 85 0.03 14.72 25.55
C VAL A 85 0.79 15.07 26.81
N SER A 86 0.48 16.24 27.36
CA SER A 86 0.86 16.66 28.69
C SER A 86 -0.37 17.26 29.40
N LEU A 87 -1.05 16.44 30.21
CA LEU A 87 -2.18 16.89 31.01
C LEU A 87 -1.72 17.49 32.33
N VAL A 88 -2.30 18.64 32.70
CA VAL A 88 -2.04 19.34 33.98
C VAL A 88 -0.53 19.56 34.15
N GLU A 89 0.10 20.11 33.12
CA GLU A 89 1.56 20.34 33.06
C GLU A 89 2.42 19.10 33.41
N GLY A 90 1.96 17.92 33.03
CA GLY A 90 2.64 16.65 33.27
C GLY A 90 2.39 16.05 34.65
N GLN A 91 1.64 16.71 35.54
CA GLN A 91 1.24 16.13 36.83
C GLN A 91 0.17 15.05 36.68
N GLY A 92 -0.70 15.18 35.66
CA GLY A 92 -1.69 14.17 35.30
C GLY A 92 -1.06 13.00 34.55
N CYS A 93 -1.22 13.02 33.22
CA CYS A 93 -0.72 12.01 32.30
C CYS A 93 0.15 12.68 31.23
N GLU A 94 1.37 12.17 31.05
CA GLU A 94 2.29 12.64 30.03
C GLU A 94 2.87 11.46 29.22
N TRP A 95 2.70 11.47 27.90
CA TRP A 95 3.21 10.43 27.00
C TRP A 95 3.30 10.95 25.55
N GLY A 96 4.07 10.28 24.69
CA GLY A 96 4.14 10.59 23.27
C GLY A 96 4.57 9.42 22.39
N THR A 97 4.61 9.64 21.08
CA THR A 97 4.84 8.56 20.09
C THR A 97 6.20 8.62 19.38
N ARG A 98 6.93 9.74 19.44
CA ARG A 98 8.15 9.98 18.63
C ARG A 98 9.23 8.90 18.81
N ASN A 99 9.58 8.55 20.04
CA ASN A 99 10.68 7.62 20.34
C ASN A 99 10.19 6.23 20.80
N GLY A 100 8.99 5.82 20.40
CA GLY A 100 8.41 4.54 20.79
C GLY A 100 8.24 4.41 22.31
N LEU A 101 8.77 3.33 22.90
CA LEU A 101 8.59 3.02 24.32
C LEU A 101 9.13 4.10 25.26
N SER A 102 10.20 4.80 24.88
CA SER A 102 10.78 5.86 25.72
C SER A 102 9.90 7.10 25.79
N SER A 103 9.18 7.42 24.71
CA SER A 103 8.17 8.50 24.73
C SER A 103 6.85 8.03 25.33
N LEU A 104 6.44 6.77 25.12
CA LEU A 104 5.20 6.20 25.68
C LEU A 104 5.26 6.12 27.22
N PHE A 105 6.41 5.74 27.76
CA PHE A 105 6.67 5.65 29.20
C PHE A 105 7.62 6.74 29.70
N ALA A 106 7.65 7.89 29.01
CA ALA A 106 8.44 9.04 29.43
C ALA A 106 8.14 9.43 30.88
N GLN A 107 6.88 9.31 31.29
CA GLN A 107 6.47 9.29 32.66
C GLN A 107 6.44 7.86 33.21
N LYS A 108 7.50 7.45 33.92
CA LYS A 108 7.67 6.06 34.42
C LYS A 108 6.49 5.55 35.27
N LYS A 109 5.78 6.44 35.96
CA LYS A 109 4.60 6.10 36.77
C LYS A 109 3.48 5.48 35.92
N ASN A 110 3.41 5.78 34.62
CA ASN A 110 2.40 5.24 33.70
C ASN A 110 2.51 3.71 33.57
N ILE A 111 3.69 3.13 33.78
CA ILE A 111 3.90 1.67 33.75
C ILE A 111 3.07 0.99 34.83
N LEU A 112 2.95 1.61 36.01
CA LEU A 112 2.25 1.05 37.16
C LEU A 112 0.80 1.54 37.27
N TYR A 113 0.35 2.42 36.36
CA TYR A 113 -0.96 3.08 36.45
C TYR A 113 -2.02 2.32 35.65
N PRO A 114 -2.99 1.63 36.29
CA PRO A 114 -3.94 0.77 35.57
C PRO A 114 -4.80 1.52 34.55
N SER A 115 -5.18 2.77 34.87
CA SER A 115 -5.97 3.62 33.96
C SER A 115 -5.22 3.95 32.66
N PHE A 116 -3.89 4.06 32.70
CA PHE A 116 -3.09 4.27 31.49
C PHE A 116 -3.15 3.05 30.57
N TRP A 117 -2.98 1.85 31.12
CA TRP A 117 -3.13 0.61 30.34
C TRP A 117 -4.55 0.39 29.83
N LYS A 118 -5.57 0.80 30.61
CA LYS A 118 -6.96 0.83 30.15
C LYS A 118 -7.10 1.74 28.92
N MET A 119 -6.56 2.96 28.96
CA MET A 119 -6.54 3.87 27.81
C MET A 119 -5.86 3.24 26.58
N ILE A 120 -4.69 2.60 26.74
CA ILE A 120 -4.01 1.94 25.61
C ILE A 120 -4.88 0.84 24.98
N ARG A 121 -5.60 0.06 25.78
CA ARG A 121 -6.58 -0.93 25.26
C ARG A 121 -7.76 -0.25 24.58
N GLU A 122 -8.25 0.85 25.14
CA GLU A 122 -9.34 1.65 24.56
C GLU A 122 -8.95 2.27 23.21
N ILE A 123 -7.67 2.61 22.98
CA ILE A 123 -7.18 3.07 21.67
C ILE A 123 -7.40 2.01 20.59
N VAL A 124 -7.02 0.76 20.88
CA VAL A 124 -7.21 -0.37 19.95
C VAL A 124 -8.69 -0.64 19.76
N LYS A 125 -9.45 -0.70 20.87
CA LYS A 125 -10.91 -0.88 20.85
C LYS A 125 -11.62 0.18 20.00
N PHE A 126 -11.24 1.45 20.15
CA PHE A 126 -11.84 2.56 19.41
C PHE A 126 -11.59 2.46 17.91
N LYS A 127 -10.37 2.11 17.50
CA LYS A 127 -10.05 1.90 16.09
C LYS A 127 -10.94 0.82 15.48
N ASP A 128 -11.10 -0.31 16.16
CA ASP A 128 -11.87 -1.45 15.67
C ASP A 128 -13.38 -1.12 15.64
N GLU A 129 -13.93 -0.60 16.75
CA GLU A 129 -15.35 -0.25 16.85
C GLU A 129 -15.74 0.90 15.92
N ALA A 130 -14.90 1.92 15.74
CA ALA A 130 -15.16 3.01 14.81
C ALA A 130 -15.14 2.52 13.36
N SER A 131 -14.24 1.59 13.01
CA SER A 131 -14.18 1.03 11.66
C SER A 131 -15.44 0.21 11.34
N ILE A 132 -15.87 -0.64 12.27
CA ILE A 132 -17.11 -1.42 12.15
C ILE A 132 -18.32 -0.49 12.03
N TYR A 133 -18.40 0.53 12.89
CA TYR A 133 -19.49 1.49 12.86
C TYR A 133 -19.58 2.26 11.54
N LEU A 134 -18.44 2.67 10.97
CA LEU A 134 -18.40 3.31 9.65
C LEU A 134 -18.84 2.35 8.53
N GLU A 135 -18.46 1.08 8.59
CA GLU A 135 -18.89 0.07 7.63
C GLU A 135 -20.40 -0.21 7.69
N GLU A 136 -20.97 -0.26 8.90
CA GLU A 136 -22.42 -0.35 9.11
C GLU A 136 -23.15 0.88 8.55
N LEU A 137 -22.63 2.08 8.79
CA LEU A 137 -23.20 3.33 8.25
C LEU A 137 -23.16 3.41 6.72
N GLU A 138 -22.10 2.89 6.11
CA GLU A 138 -21.93 2.86 4.65
C GLU A 138 -22.83 1.79 4.00
N SER A 139 -22.98 0.63 4.64
CA SER A 139 -23.77 -0.49 4.12
C SER A 139 -25.28 -0.36 4.35
N ASN A 140 -25.69 0.43 5.35
CA ASN A 140 -27.10 0.60 5.70
C ASN A 140 -27.54 2.08 5.62
N PRO A 141 -28.24 2.48 4.54
CA PRO A 141 -28.69 3.86 4.36
C PRO A 141 -29.77 4.31 5.35
N ASP A 142 -30.45 3.36 6.01
CA ASP A 142 -31.55 3.65 6.95
C ASP A 142 -31.05 3.99 8.37
N ILE A 143 -29.76 3.83 8.65
CA ILE A 143 -29.20 4.16 9.97
C ILE A 143 -29.24 5.68 10.20
N ASN A 144 -29.71 6.05 11.38
CA ASN A 144 -29.75 7.44 11.83
C ASN A 144 -28.34 8.02 12.00
N ARG A 145 -27.94 8.93 11.10
CA ARG A 145 -26.63 9.60 11.08
C ARG A 145 -26.53 10.82 12.02
N ASN A 146 -27.34 10.88 13.08
CA ASN A 146 -27.33 11.97 14.06
C ASN A 146 -26.47 11.67 15.31
N GLU A 147 -25.80 10.52 15.40
CA GLU A 147 -24.91 10.22 16.53
C GLU A 147 -23.67 11.13 16.49
N THR A 148 -23.39 11.85 17.58
CA THR A 148 -22.16 12.66 17.70
C THR A 148 -21.03 11.81 18.26
N LEU A 149 -19.77 12.21 18.01
CA LEU A 149 -18.60 11.55 18.61
C LEU A 149 -18.70 11.50 20.15
N GLY A 150 -19.18 12.57 20.77
CA GLY A 150 -19.40 12.61 22.22
C GLY A 150 -20.51 11.67 22.70
N HIS A 151 -21.51 11.35 21.88
CA HIS A 151 -22.50 10.31 22.20
C HIS A 151 -21.89 8.92 22.01
N PHE A 152 -21.24 8.66 20.87
CA PHE A 152 -20.56 7.40 20.54
C PHE A 152 -19.62 6.91 21.65
N VAL A 153 -18.82 7.83 22.17
CA VAL A 153 -17.81 7.56 23.21
C VAL A 153 -18.46 7.29 24.57
N ARG A 154 -19.53 8.02 24.91
CA ARG A 154 -20.28 7.82 26.17
C ARG A 154 -21.08 6.52 26.15
N SER A 155 -21.77 6.22 25.04
CA SER A 155 -22.60 5.01 24.90
C SER A 155 -21.78 3.71 25.01
N ARG A 156 -20.52 3.75 24.58
CA ARG A 156 -19.59 2.59 24.60
C ARG A 156 -18.66 2.56 25.83
N GLY A 157 -18.86 3.47 26.77
CA GLY A 157 -18.19 3.46 28.09
C GLY A 157 -16.69 3.77 28.07
N TYR A 158 -16.22 4.59 27.13
CA TYR A 158 -14.81 4.98 27.04
C TYR A 158 -14.40 5.89 28.22
N SER A 159 -13.22 5.63 28.79
CA SER A 159 -12.73 6.39 29.95
C SER A 159 -12.48 7.87 29.65
N GLU A 160 -12.57 8.72 30.69
CA GLU A 160 -12.25 10.15 30.59
C GLU A 160 -10.78 10.37 30.20
N LEU A 161 -9.88 9.50 30.68
CA LEU A 161 -8.47 9.56 30.32
C LEU A 161 -8.26 9.31 28.81
N PHE A 162 -8.96 8.34 28.22
CA PHE A 162 -8.93 8.13 26.77
C PHE A 162 -9.44 9.34 25.99
N GLN A 163 -10.53 9.95 26.46
CA GLN A 163 -11.10 11.14 25.83
C GLN A 163 -10.11 12.32 25.85
N LYS A 164 -9.51 12.61 27.01
CA LYS A 164 -8.59 13.75 27.17
C LYS A 164 -7.20 13.51 26.60
N ALA A 165 -6.66 12.30 26.80
CA ALA A 165 -5.26 11.98 26.50
C ALA A 165 -5.05 11.21 25.18
N PHE A 166 -6.10 10.99 24.36
CA PHE A 166 -5.92 10.41 23.03
C PHE A 166 -6.92 10.95 21.99
N LEU A 167 -8.22 10.93 22.31
CA LEU A 167 -9.26 11.22 21.31
C LEU A 167 -9.13 12.62 20.70
N LEU A 168 -8.74 13.61 21.50
CA LEU A 168 -8.54 15.00 21.05
C LEU A 168 -7.35 15.19 20.08
N LEU A 169 -6.56 14.15 19.82
CA LEU A 169 -5.31 14.21 19.03
C LEU A 169 -5.26 13.25 17.85
N ALA A 170 -6.21 12.32 17.74
CA ALA A 170 -6.09 11.18 16.86
C ALA A 170 -6.13 11.60 15.38
N HIS A 171 -4.94 11.70 14.77
CA HIS A 171 -4.77 11.85 13.33
C HIS A 171 -3.67 10.91 12.81
N PRO A 172 -3.88 10.23 11.66
CA PRO A 172 -2.94 9.26 11.12
C PRO A 172 -1.56 9.84 10.82
N HIS A 173 -0.57 8.94 10.80
CA HIS A 173 0.86 9.25 10.87
C HIS A 173 1.55 9.07 9.51
N SER A 174 2.61 9.86 9.31
CA SER A 174 3.66 9.76 8.29
C SER A 174 3.23 10.04 6.85
N THR A 175 3.86 11.06 6.27
CA THR A 175 3.20 11.85 5.24
C THR A 175 4.20 12.74 4.50
N PRO A 176 4.18 12.79 3.16
CA PRO A 176 5.00 13.70 2.38
C PRO A 176 4.67 15.17 2.66
N ARG A 177 5.73 15.97 2.66
CA ARG A 177 5.77 17.41 2.84
C ARG A 177 6.01 18.05 1.49
N CYS A 178 5.24 19.09 1.19
CA CYS A 178 5.57 20.08 0.18
C CYS A 178 5.61 21.46 0.85
N ARG A 179 6.53 22.33 0.42
CA ARG A 179 6.49 23.74 0.81
C ARG A 179 5.20 24.36 0.29
N SER A 180 4.44 25.02 1.16
CA SER A 180 3.08 25.46 0.83
C SER A 180 3.07 26.51 -0.27
N GLN A 181 3.96 27.50 -0.18
CA GLN A 181 4.16 28.49 -1.24
C GLN A 181 4.63 27.84 -2.56
N ASN A 182 5.51 26.83 -2.50
CA ASN A 182 6.06 26.21 -3.71
C ASN A 182 4.96 25.51 -4.53
N TYR A 183 4.10 24.73 -3.89
CA TYR A 183 3.02 24.07 -4.64
C TYR A 183 1.96 25.06 -5.12
N VAL A 184 1.63 26.09 -4.33
CA VAL A 184 0.68 27.13 -4.75
C VAL A 184 1.23 27.90 -5.95
N ASP A 185 2.51 28.28 -5.92
CA ASP A 185 3.17 28.97 -7.03
C ASP A 185 3.26 28.09 -8.28
N LYS A 186 3.53 26.79 -8.11
CA LYS A 186 3.52 25.84 -9.23
C LYS A 186 2.12 25.67 -9.84
N ILE A 187 1.07 25.54 -9.01
CA ILE A 187 -0.32 25.50 -9.48
C ILE A 187 -0.66 26.80 -10.22
N LYS A 188 -0.29 27.96 -9.66
CA LYS A 188 -0.50 29.27 -10.29
C LYS A 188 0.16 29.33 -11.67
N LYS A 189 1.45 28.97 -11.77
CA LYS A 189 2.18 28.96 -13.04
C LYS A 189 1.56 28.03 -14.08
N GLU A 190 1.08 26.87 -13.64
CA GLU A 190 0.39 25.91 -14.50
C GLU A 190 -0.99 26.40 -14.96
N LEU A 191 -1.70 27.18 -14.13
CA LEU A 191 -2.94 27.83 -14.55
C LEU A 191 -2.66 28.96 -15.55
N GLU A 192 -1.65 29.78 -15.29
CA GLU A 192 -1.22 30.85 -16.20
C GLU A 192 -0.77 30.30 -17.56
N SER A 193 -0.04 29.17 -17.59
CA SER A 193 0.38 28.51 -18.83
C SER A 193 -0.80 27.98 -19.66
N ARG A 194 -1.93 27.69 -19.00
CA ARG A 194 -3.20 27.29 -19.62
C ARG A 194 -4.11 28.47 -19.99
N GLY A 195 -3.65 29.70 -19.81
CA GLY A 195 -4.39 30.92 -20.18
C GLY A 195 -5.35 31.44 -19.11
N CYS A 196 -5.27 30.95 -17.87
CA CYS A 196 -6.08 31.49 -16.77
C CYS A 196 -5.60 32.90 -16.35
N GLN A 197 -6.55 33.78 -16.04
CA GLN A 197 -6.26 35.08 -15.44
C GLN A 197 -6.25 34.96 -13.91
N MET A 198 -5.11 35.21 -13.29
CA MET A 198 -4.93 35.11 -11.84
C MET A 198 -4.91 36.50 -11.20
N ARG A 199 -5.95 36.87 -10.44
CA ARG A 199 -6.11 38.20 -9.85
C ARG A 199 -6.03 38.18 -8.33
N THR A 200 -5.03 38.85 -7.77
CA THR A 200 -4.88 39.08 -6.32
C THR A 200 -5.41 40.46 -5.92
N ASN A 201 -5.55 40.71 -4.63
CA ASN A 201 -6.09 41.95 -4.06
C ASN A 201 -7.44 42.37 -4.65
N SER A 202 -8.20 41.39 -5.16
CA SER A 202 -9.44 41.58 -5.90
C SER A 202 -10.60 41.00 -5.07
N GLU A 203 -10.98 41.73 -4.02
CA GLU A 203 -12.08 41.35 -3.14
C GLU A 203 -13.43 41.47 -3.87
N ILE A 204 -14.17 40.37 -3.98
CA ILE A 204 -15.53 40.38 -4.52
C ILE A 204 -16.51 40.77 -3.43
N THR A 205 -17.36 41.74 -3.72
CA THR A 205 -18.39 42.24 -2.78
C THR A 205 -19.78 41.75 -3.13
N SER A 206 -20.04 41.47 -4.42
CA SER A 206 -21.35 40.99 -4.86
C SER A 206 -21.24 40.10 -6.10
N VAL A 207 -22.07 39.05 -6.13
CA VAL A 207 -22.27 38.17 -7.28
C VAL A 207 -23.76 38.17 -7.61
N LEU A 208 -24.10 38.66 -8.80
CA LEU A 208 -25.48 38.81 -9.27
C LEU A 208 -25.69 37.94 -10.52
N THR A 209 -26.91 37.48 -10.73
CA THR A 209 -27.29 36.68 -11.90
C THR A 209 -28.34 37.48 -12.67
N ASP A 210 -28.10 37.76 -13.95
CA ASP A 210 -29.04 38.52 -14.77
C ASP A 210 -30.10 37.62 -15.43
N ASP A 211 -31.13 38.26 -16.00
CA ASP A 211 -32.25 37.60 -16.68
C ASP A 211 -31.84 36.90 -17.98
N GLU A 212 -30.68 37.28 -18.55
CA GLU A 212 -30.09 36.66 -19.74
C GLU A 212 -29.29 35.39 -19.39
N GLY A 213 -29.15 35.09 -18.10
CA GLY A 213 -28.48 33.91 -17.59
C GLY A 213 -26.96 34.04 -17.52
N CYS A 214 -26.41 35.25 -17.50
CA CYS A 214 -25.00 35.51 -17.18
C CYS A 214 -24.82 35.87 -15.69
N VAL A 215 -23.59 35.73 -15.21
CA VAL A 215 -23.19 36.04 -13.85
C VAL A 215 -22.32 37.28 -13.83
N LYS A 216 -22.74 38.29 -13.09
CA LYS A 216 -22.03 39.55 -12.89
C LYS A 216 -21.28 39.53 -11.56
N VAL A 217 -19.96 39.64 -11.63
CA VAL A 217 -19.06 39.69 -10.47
C VAL A 217 -18.62 41.13 -10.25
N ILE A 218 -18.81 41.63 -9.02
CA ILE A 218 -18.51 43.00 -8.63
C ILE A 218 -17.36 43.01 -7.61
N CYS A 219 -16.25 43.63 -7.99
CA CYS A 219 -15.10 43.85 -7.12
C CYS A 219 -15.32 45.07 -6.21
N LYS A 220 -14.57 45.11 -5.10
CA LYS A 220 -14.59 46.20 -4.12
C LYS A 220 -14.13 47.54 -4.68
N ASP A 221 -13.25 47.53 -5.67
CA ASP A 221 -12.79 48.71 -6.41
C ASP A 221 -13.85 49.26 -7.39
N GLY A 222 -14.99 48.57 -7.52
CA GLY A 222 -16.09 48.94 -8.41
C GLY A 222 -16.01 48.32 -9.80
N LEU A 223 -14.96 47.53 -10.11
CA LEU A 223 -14.87 46.78 -11.37
C LEU A 223 -16.01 45.77 -11.46
N LYS A 224 -16.66 45.70 -12.63
CA LYS A 224 -17.76 44.77 -12.90
C LYS A 224 -17.45 43.96 -14.14
N GLU A 225 -17.48 42.65 -14.01
CA GLU A 225 -17.29 41.73 -15.14
C GLU A 225 -18.42 40.71 -15.24
N VAL A 226 -18.67 40.24 -16.45
CA VAL A 226 -19.73 39.30 -16.79
C VAL A 226 -19.11 37.98 -17.23
N TYR A 227 -19.72 36.89 -16.77
CA TYR A 227 -19.28 35.51 -16.94
C TYR A 227 -20.46 34.62 -17.32
N ASP A 228 -20.18 33.53 -18.03
CA ASP A 228 -21.18 32.51 -18.35
C ASP A 228 -21.56 31.64 -17.14
N GLY A 229 -20.76 31.70 -16.07
CA GLY A 229 -20.97 30.98 -14.82
C GLY A 229 -19.91 31.33 -13.78
N CYS A 230 -20.19 31.03 -12.51
CA CYS A 230 -19.30 31.36 -11.40
C CYS A 230 -19.20 30.21 -10.39
N ILE A 231 -17.97 29.85 -10.01
CA ILE A 231 -17.68 28.98 -8.87
C ILE A 231 -17.28 29.85 -7.69
N ILE A 232 -18.02 29.77 -6.59
CA ILE A 232 -17.75 30.45 -5.33
C ILE A 232 -17.03 29.47 -4.40
N ALA A 233 -15.70 29.62 -4.35
CA ALA A 233 -14.76 28.79 -3.60
C ALA A 233 -14.35 29.40 -2.24
N THR A 234 -15.21 30.23 -1.65
CA THR A 234 -14.98 30.94 -0.37
C THR A 234 -15.57 30.18 0.83
N ARG A 235 -15.46 30.73 2.05
CA ARG A 235 -16.23 30.20 3.19
C ARG A 235 -17.73 30.40 2.92
N ALA A 236 -18.57 29.50 3.41
CA ALA A 236 -20.02 29.57 3.18
C ALA A 236 -20.68 30.88 3.70
N PRO A 237 -20.28 31.44 4.87
CA PRO A 237 -20.76 32.76 5.27
C PRO A 237 -20.35 33.89 4.32
N ASP A 238 -19.12 33.84 3.78
CA ASP A 238 -18.65 34.85 2.82
C ASP A 238 -19.44 34.74 1.50
N ALA A 239 -19.79 33.52 1.08
CA ALA A 239 -20.63 33.30 -0.08
C ALA A 239 -22.02 33.95 0.10
N LEU A 240 -22.65 33.77 1.26
CA LEU A 240 -23.94 34.40 1.58
C LEU A 240 -23.84 35.93 1.60
N ILE A 241 -22.74 36.49 2.11
CA ILE A 241 -22.51 37.95 2.08
C ILE A 241 -22.45 38.45 0.62
N MET A 242 -21.75 37.72 -0.27
CA MET A 242 -21.64 38.09 -1.69
C MET A 242 -22.96 37.95 -2.46
N LEU A 243 -23.79 36.96 -2.12
CA LEU A 243 -25.12 36.81 -2.72
C LEU A 243 -26.10 37.88 -2.20
N GLY A 244 -25.95 38.29 -0.93
CA GLY A 244 -26.77 39.32 -0.33
C GLY A 244 -28.27 39.00 -0.41
N LYS A 245 -29.08 39.96 -0.87
CA LYS A 245 -30.54 39.81 -1.00
C LYS A 245 -30.97 38.86 -2.10
N GLU A 246 -30.08 38.55 -3.03
CA GLU A 246 -30.35 37.63 -4.14
C GLU A 246 -30.23 36.17 -3.70
N ALA A 247 -29.76 35.88 -2.49
CA ALA A 247 -29.67 34.51 -1.99
C ALA A 247 -31.09 33.90 -1.89
N THR A 248 -31.27 32.77 -2.57
CA THR A 248 -32.52 31.99 -2.48
C THR A 248 -32.70 31.40 -1.09
N TYR A 249 -33.91 30.91 -0.80
CA TYR A 249 -34.19 30.21 0.46
C TYR A 249 -33.28 28.99 0.65
N ASP A 250 -33.12 28.17 -0.40
CA ASP A 250 -32.27 26.97 -0.33
C ASP A 250 -30.79 27.32 -0.12
N GLU A 251 -30.26 28.30 -0.86
CA GLU A 251 -28.88 28.77 -0.69
C GLU A 251 -28.64 29.29 0.74
N SER A 252 -29.55 30.13 1.25
CA SER A 252 -29.48 30.66 2.62
C SER A 252 -29.50 29.57 3.69
N ARG A 253 -30.42 28.61 3.55
CA ARG A 253 -30.59 27.50 4.50
C ARG A 253 -29.41 26.54 4.49
N ILE A 254 -28.92 26.17 3.30
CA ILE A 254 -27.83 25.20 3.15
C ILE A 254 -26.49 25.83 3.55
N LEU A 255 -26.14 26.98 2.95
CA LEU A 255 -24.86 27.64 3.24
C LEU A 255 -24.80 28.17 4.68
N GLY A 256 -25.95 28.57 5.24
CA GLY A 256 -26.07 29.06 6.61
C GLY A 256 -25.87 27.99 7.69
N ALA A 257 -25.93 26.70 7.32
CA ALA A 257 -25.68 25.60 8.26
C ALA A 257 -24.19 25.39 8.57
N PHE A 258 -23.28 25.94 7.76
CA PHE A 258 -21.84 25.79 7.94
C PHE A 258 -21.29 26.88 8.85
N GLN A 259 -21.06 26.53 10.11
CA GLN A 259 -20.48 27.42 11.11
C GLN A 259 -18.95 27.35 11.10
N TYR A 260 -18.31 28.42 11.54
CA TYR A 260 -16.85 28.55 11.59
C TYR A 260 -16.38 29.02 12.96
N VAL A 261 -15.26 28.47 13.41
CA VAL A 261 -14.52 28.96 14.58
C VAL A 261 -13.31 29.77 14.12
N HIS A 262 -13.10 30.92 14.74
CA HIS A 262 -11.90 31.73 14.53
C HIS A 262 -10.85 31.33 15.56
N SER A 263 -9.61 31.17 15.13
CA SER A 263 -8.48 30.85 15.99
C SER A 263 -7.27 31.68 15.58
N GLU A 264 -6.34 31.89 16.50
CA GLU A 264 -5.07 32.55 16.21
C GLU A 264 -3.96 31.51 16.29
N ILE A 265 -3.11 31.46 15.26
CA ILE A 265 -1.83 30.74 15.33
C ILE A 265 -0.73 31.74 15.62
N VAL A 266 0.13 31.39 16.56
CA VAL A 266 1.28 32.21 16.95
C VAL A 266 2.55 31.40 16.73
N LEU A 267 3.45 31.92 15.90
CA LEU A 267 4.80 31.41 15.72
C LEU A 267 5.72 32.09 16.74
N HIS A 268 6.44 31.31 17.55
CA HIS A 268 7.28 31.80 18.63
C HIS A 268 8.46 30.86 18.92
N ARG A 269 9.27 31.23 19.92
CA ARG A 269 10.38 30.40 20.44
C ARG A 269 10.24 30.00 21.91
N ASP A 270 9.14 30.39 22.53
CA ASP A 270 8.81 30.05 23.93
C ASP A 270 8.63 28.55 24.18
N THR A 271 9.59 27.93 24.87
CA THR A 271 9.55 26.50 25.22
C THR A 271 8.65 26.19 26.42
N THR A 272 8.10 27.19 27.11
CA THR A 272 7.18 26.97 28.24
C THR A 272 5.83 26.40 27.78
N LEU A 273 5.47 26.60 26.51
CA LEU A 273 4.29 26.04 25.85
C LEU A 273 4.52 24.62 25.28
N MET A 274 5.60 23.96 25.68
CA MET A 274 5.90 22.57 25.33
C MET A 274 5.79 21.67 26.57
N PRO A 275 5.64 20.34 26.42
CA PRO A 275 5.70 19.41 27.54
C PRO A 275 6.97 19.61 28.37
N LYS A 276 6.84 19.55 29.71
CA LYS A 276 7.98 19.75 30.62
C LYS A 276 9.05 18.67 30.42
N ASN A 277 8.62 17.45 30.12
CA ASN A 277 9.52 16.36 29.81
C ASN A 277 9.95 16.39 28.34
N ARG A 278 11.22 16.70 28.08
CA ARG A 278 11.78 16.70 26.72
C ARG A 278 11.67 15.35 26.01
N ALA A 279 11.57 14.23 26.72
CA ALA A 279 11.41 12.91 26.10
C ALA A 279 10.05 12.70 25.41
N THR A 280 9.04 13.51 25.72
CA THR A 280 7.72 13.48 25.07
C THR A 280 7.59 14.47 23.93
N TRP A 281 8.58 15.34 23.71
CA TRP A 281 8.54 16.30 22.61
C TRP A 281 8.34 15.59 21.28
N SER A 282 7.23 15.94 20.64
CA SER A 282 6.76 15.36 19.39
C SER A 282 6.44 16.48 18.40
N SER A 283 6.11 16.13 17.16
CA SER A 283 5.70 17.14 16.16
C SER A 283 4.47 17.91 16.59
N ARG A 284 3.52 17.26 17.26
CA ARG A 284 2.29 17.86 17.81
C ARG A 284 2.23 17.60 19.31
N ASN A 285 2.05 18.64 20.11
CA ASN A 285 2.04 18.51 21.56
C ASN A 285 0.76 19.13 22.09
N PHE A 286 -0.13 18.31 22.62
CA PHE A 286 -1.33 18.77 23.33
C PHE A 286 -0.98 19.03 24.77
N CYS A 287 -1.22 20.26 25.20
CA CYS A 287 -0.89 20.71 26.54
C CYS A 287 -2.16 21.25 27.22
N GLU A 288 -2.34 20.86 28.48
CA GLU A 288 -3.38 21.38 29.35
C GLU A 288 -2.73 21.96 30.62
N SER A 289 -3.02 23.23 30.89
CA SER A 289 -2.60 23.94 32.11
C SER A 289 -3.77 24.11 33.07
N ILE A 290 -3.49 24.26 34.36
CA ILE A 290 -4.54 24.41 35.38
C ILE A 290 -5.27 25.74 35.18
N GLY A 291 -6.59 25.68 35.01
CA GLY A 291 -7.44 26.88 34.89
C GLY A 291 -7.42 27.54 33.51
N GLU A 292 -6.71 26.97 32.54
CA GLU A 292 -6.63 27.48 31.16
C GLU A 292 -7.27 26.52 30.17
N LYS A 293 -7.59 27.04 28.97
CA LYS A 293 -8.05 26.18 27.88
C LYS A 293 -6.88 25.34 27.35
N PRO A 294 -7.12 24.08 26.95
CA PRO A 294 -6.09 23.28 26.32
C PRO A 294 -5.65 23.91 24.99
N TYR A 295 -4.38 23.75 24.67
CA TYR A 295 -3.77 24.28 23.45
C TYR A 295 -2.87 23.22 22.79
N ILE A 296 -2.54 23.45 21.51
CA ILE A 296 -1.68 22.56 20.73
C ILE A 296 -0.49 23.36 20.23
N THR A 297 0.71 22.83 20.51
CA THR A 297 1.98 23.37 20.05
C THR A 297 2.63 22.43 19.03
N TYR A 298 2.88 22.95 17.84
CA TYR A 298 3.59 22.28 16.76
C TYR A 298 5.08 22.60 16.83
N TRP A 299 5.92 21.57 16.86
CA TRP A 299 7.37 21.75 16.81
C TRP A 299 7.86 21.69 15.36
N LEU A 300 8.03 22.87 14.77
CA LEU A 300 8.31 23.00 13.34
C LEU A 300 9.68 22.43 12.97
N ASN A 301 10.70 22.47 13.83
CA ASN A 301 12.01 21.91 13.49
C ASN A 301 11.91 20.41 13.16
N ASN A 302 11.13 19.65 13.93
CA ASN A 302 10.94 18.22 13.70
C ASN A 302 10.07 17.96 12.47
N ILE A 303 8.93 18.67 12.34
CA ILE A 303 8.04 18.53 11.18
C ILE A 303 8.76 18.88 9.87
N GLN A 304 9.59 19.93 9.91
CA GLN A 304 10.20 20.55 8.75
C GLN A 304 11.69 20.22 8.58
N LYS A 305 12.22 19.27 9.36
CA LYS A 305 13.64 18.84 9.37
C LYS A 305 14.62 20.01 9.35
N ILE A 306 14.29 21.06 10.10
CA ILE A 306 15.18 22.20 10.31
C ILE A 306 16.21 21.72 11.33
N SER A 307 17.48 22.09 11.13
CA SER A 307 18.58 21.71 12.02
C SER A 307 18.19 21.83 13.49
N GLU A 308 18.35 20.74 14.24
CA GLU A 308 18.03 20.69 15.68
C GLU A 308 19.04 21.51 16.52
N ASN A 309 20.15 21.94 15.92
CA ASN A 309 21.19 22.72 16.61
C ASN A 309 20.83 24.20 16.81
N GLY A 310 19.72 24.67 16.23
CA GLY A 310 19.23 26.05 16.35
C GLY A 310 18.14 26.21 17.42
N LEU A 311 17.68 27.45 17.60
CA LEU A 311 16.52 27.75 18.46
C LEU A 311 15.24 27.08 17.89
N PRO A 312 14.32 26.62 18.75
CA PRO A 312 13.11 25.95 18.30
C PRO A 312 12.13 26.95 17.69
N PHE A 313 11.57 26.59 16.53
CA PHE A 313 10.41 27.22 15.94
C PHE A 313 9.18 26.45 16.40
N LEU A 314 8.33 27.14 17.18
CA LEU A 314 7.13 26.59 17.78
C LEU A 314 5.92 27.35 17.27
N LEU A 315 4.86 26.62 16.94
CA LEU A 315 3.62 27.21 16.48
C LEU A 315 2.48 26.74 17.38
N THR A 316 1.90 27.67 18.14
CA THR A 316 0.81 27.36 19.08
C THR A 316 -0.52 27.89 18.56
N VAL A 317 -1.54 27.05 18.61
CA VAL A 317 -2.92 27.42 18.27
C VAL A 317 -3.64 27.87 19.54
N ASN A 318 -4.15 29.10 19.54
CA ASN A 318 -4.84 29.73 20.66
C ASN A 318 -4.04 29.63 21.98
N PRO A 319 -2.81 30.19 22.04
CA PRO A 319 -2.01 30.11 23.25
C PRO A 319 -2.75 30.80 24.40
N PRO A 320 -2.67 30.27 25.64
CA PRO A 320 -3.41 30.80 26.78
C PRO A 320 -2.94 32.21 27.17
N GLN A 321 -1.66 32.49 26.94
CA GLN A 321 -1.03 33.79 27.10
C GLN A 321 -0.17 34.11 25.89
N THR A 322 0.22 35.37 25.70
CA THR A 322 1.12 35.75 24.59
C THR A 322 2.49 35.10 24.80
N PRO A 323 2.97 34.25 23.86
CA PRO A 323 4.25 33.56 24.02
C PRO A 323 5.44 34.53 23.99
N GLU A 324 6.49 34.21 24.75
CA GLU A 324 7.77 34.91 24.64
C GLU A 324 8.39 34.73 23.25
N ASN A 325 9.09 35.76 22.76
CA ASN A 325 9.75 35.74 21.44
C ASN A 325 8.78 35.37 20.31
N THR A 326 7.61 36.02 20.29
CA THR A 326 6.63 35.91 19.20
C THR A 326 7.22 36.49 17.91
N LEU A 327 7.26 35.65 16.86
CA LEU A 327 7.79 36.00 15.54
C LEU A 327 6.69 36.40 14.56
N PHE A 328 5.54 35.72 14.62
CA PHE A 328 4.44 35.95 13.67
C PHE A 328 3.09 35.53 14.28
N LYS A 329 2.03 36.26 13.93
CA LYS A 329 0.65 35.93 14.29
C LYS A 329 -0.21 35.84 13.04
N TRP A 330 -1.11 34.86 13.01
CA TRP A 330 -1.98 34.67 11.86
C TRP A 330 -3.38 34.20 12.29
N PRO A 331 -4.44 34.93 11.89
CA PRO A 331 -5.80 34.47 12.13
C PRO A 331 -6.15 33.36 11.15
N ILE A 332 -6.74 32.29 11.67
CA ILE A 332 -7.26 31.15 10.92
C ILE A 332 -8.75 30.96 11.21
N SER A 333 -9.45 30.32 10.28
CA SER A 333 -10.87 29.97 10.46
C SER A 333 -11.12 28.56 9.98
N HIS A 334 -11.77 27.74 10.80
CA HIS A 334 -12.06 26.35 10.45
C HIS A 334 -13.56 26.07 10.53
N PRO A 335 -14.11 25.28 9.59
CA PRO A 335 -15.50 24.86 9.67
C PRO A 335 -15.70 23.98 10.91
N ILE A 336 -16.85 24.10 11.56
CA ILE A 336 -17.24 23.29 12.71
C ILE A 336 -18.09 22.11 12.20
N PRO A 337 -17.61 20.86 12.31
CA PRO A 337 -18.42 19.70 11.98
C PRO A 337 -19.62 19.60 12.92
N SER A 338 -20.81 19.55 12.35
CA SER A 338 -22.09 19.41 13.05
C SER A 338 -23.06 18.56 12.24
N ILE A 339 -24.09 18.04 12.91
CA ILE A 339 -25.18 17.30 12.24
C ILE A 339 -25.84 18.19 11.16
N ALA A 340 -26.00 19.49 11.44
CA ALA A 340 -26.54 20.45 10.50
C ALA A 340 -25.64 20.61 9.26
N SER A 341 -24.34 20.82 9.44
CA SER A 341 -23.39 20.91 8.31
C SER A 341 -23.30 19.61 7.50
N TYR A 342 -23.43 18.44 8.15
CA TYR A 342 -23.42 17.16 7.46
C TYR A 342 -24.65 16.98 6.57
N LYS A 343 -25.85 17.30 7.08
CA LYS A 343 -27.09 17.29 6.29
C LYS A 343 -27.07 18.33 5.17
N ALA A 344 -26.56 19.53 5.46
CA ALA A 344 -26.39 20.56 4.43
C ALA A 344 -25.43 20.12 3.32
N SER A 345 -24.35 19.42 3.66
CA SER A 345 -23.41 18.87 2.66
C SER A 345 -24.07 17.88 1.70
N SER A 346 -24.94 16.98 2.19
CA SER A 346 -25.67 16.04 1.31
C SER A 346 -26.74 16.73 0.45
N GLU A 347 -27.18 17.92 0.85
CA GLU A 347 -28.15 18.76 0.15
C GLU A 347 -27.52 19.78 -0.80
N LEU A 348 -26.18 19.96 -0.81
CA LEU A 348 -25.51 20.92 -1.70
C LEU A 348 -25.87 20.74 -3.18
N LYS A 349 -26.09 19.49 -3.62
CA LYS A 349 -26.56 19.17 -4.97
C LYS A 349 -27.86 19.89 -5.38
N LEU A 350 -28.67 20.34 -4.41
CA LEU A 350 -29.89 21.10 -4.66
C LEU A 350 -29.62 22.53 -5.12
N ILE A 351 -28.44 23.10 -4.85
CA ILE A 351 -28.10 24.47 -5.24
C ILE A 351 -27.02 24.54 -6.32
N GLN A 352 -26.26 23.46 -6.55
CA GLN A 352 -25.21 23.44 -7.57
C GLN A 352 -25.76 23.68 -8.99
N GLY A 353 -25.19 24.65 -9.70
CA GLY A 353 -25.55 25.02 -11.07
C GLY A 353 -26.85 25.79 -11.22
N LYS A 354 -27.62 25.99 -10.12
CA LYS A 354 -28.77 26.89 -10.16
C LYS A 354 -28.28 28.30 -10.39
N ARG A 355 -28.97 29.03 -11.28
CA ARG A 355 -28.60 30.40 -11.69
C ARG A 355 -27.15 30.54 -12.18
N ARG A 356 -26.56 29.43 -12.66
CA ARG A 356 -25.16 29.34 -13.08
C ARG A 356 -24.15 29.67 -11.98
N LEU A 357 -24.53 29.39 -10.74
CA LEU A 357 -23.68 29.47 -9.57
C LEU A 357 -23.35 28.07 -9.08
N TRP A 358 -22.10 27.89 -8.70
CA TRP A 358 -21.60 26.68 -8.08
C TRP A 358 -20.85 27.07 -6.81
N PHE A 359 -20.92 26.23 -5.80
CA PHE A 359 -20.33 26.48 -4.48
C PHE A 359 -19.34 25.38 -4.17
N CYS A 360 -18.16 25.71 -3.67
CA CYS A 360 -17.24 24.71 -3.17
C CYS A 360 -16.40 25.25 -2.02
N GLY A 361 -15.83 24.36 -1.22
CA GLY A 361 -14.92 24.79 -0.15
C GLY A 361 -14.68 23.71 0.89
N ALA A 362 -13.96 24.11 1.93
CA ALA A 362 -13.57 23.24 3.04
C ALA A 362 -14.77 22.57 3.75
N TYR A 363 -15.93 23.20 3.68
CA TYR A 363 -17.15 22.81 4.37
C TYR A 363 -17.87 21.61 3.73
N GLU A 364 -17.47 21.18 2.52
CA GLU A 364 -18.05 19.99 1.89
C GLU A 364 -17.54 18.66 2.48
N GLY A 365 -16.48 18.70 3.30
CA GLY A 365 -15.94 17.55 4.01
C GLY A 365 -15.57 17.88 5.45
N TYR A 366 -14.40 17.44 5.91
CA TYR A 366 -13.91 17.62 7.27
C TYR A 366 -13.02 18.87 7.45
N GLY A 367 -12.93 19.73 6.43
CA GLY A 367 -12.13 20.95 6.46
C GLY A 367 -10.67 20.77 6.06
N PHE A 368 -10.24 19.56 5.72
CA PHE A 368 -8.87 19.24 5.34
C PHE A 368 -8.55 19.65 3.90
N PRO A 369 -7.26 19.79 3.54
CA PRO A 369 -6.83 20.02 2.16
C PRO A 369 -7.44 19.06 1.13
N GLU A 370 -7.58 17.77 1.46
CA GLU A 370 -8.18 16.79 0.54
C GLU A 370 -9.64 17.14 0.22
N ASP A 371 -10.41 17.48 1.26
CA ASP A 371 -11.82 17.85 1.09
C ASP A 371 -11.95 19.07 0.18
N ARG A 372 -11.01 20.02 0.27
CA ARG A 372 -10.97 21.21 -0.59
C ARG A 372 -10.66 20.86 -2.03
N VAL A 373 -9.66 20.00 -2.28
CA VAL A 373 -9.33 19.54 -3.64
C VAL A 373 -10.50 18.78 -4.24
N LYS A 374 -11.08 17.83 -3.50
CA LYS A 374 -12.27 17.07 -3.94
C LYS A 374 -13.44 17.97 -4.25
N ALA A 375 -13.77 18.91 -3.37
CA ALA A 375 -14.85 19.88 -3.57
C ALA A 375 -14.64 20.70 -4.86
N GLY A 376 -13.42 21.20 -5.08
CA GLY A 376 -13.07 21.94 -6.29
C GLY A 376 -13.23 21.12 -7.57
N ILE A 377 -12.68 19.90 -7.58
CA ILE A 377 -12.74 18.98 -8.73
C ILE A 377 -14.20 18.56 -9.04
N LEU A 378 -14.98 18.20 -8.01
CA LEU A 378 -16.38 17.80 -8.17
C LEU A 378 -17.21 18.94 -8.74
N THR A 379 -17.00 20.15 -8.23
CA THR A 379 -17.74 21.34 -8.63
C THR A 379 -17.42 21.74 -10.07
N ALA A 380 -16.15 21.72 -10.45
CA ALA A 380 -15.74 21.95 -11.84
C ALA A 380 -16.34 20.90 -12.79
N ASN A 381 -16.28 19.61 -12.46
CA ASN A 381 -16.86 18.56 -13.29
C ASN A 381 -18.40 18.66 -13.39
N SER A 382 -19.07 19.06 -12.31
CA SER A 382 -20.51 19.37 -12.33
C SER A 382 -20.84 20.48 -13.32
N MET A 383 -20.05 21.57 -13.33
CA MET A 383 -20.17 22.66 -14.30
C MET A 383 -19.97 22.19 -15.75
N LEU A 384 -18.99 21.31 -15.97
CA LEU A 384 -18.69 20.72 -17.28
C LEU A 384 -19.68 19.62 -17.69
N ARG A 385 -20.65 19.25 -16.84
CA ARG A 385 -21.59 18.14 -17.03
C ARG A 385 -20.88 16.79 -17.28
N LYS A 386 -19.72 16.58 -16.67
CA LYS A 386 -18.94 15.34 -16.75
C LYS A 386 -19.17 14.48 -15.51
N SER A 387 -19.32 13.16 -15.70
CA SER A 387 -19.31 12.22 -14.59
C SER A 387 -17.88 12.05 -14.07
N CYS A 388 -17.64 12.45 -12.83
CA CYS A 388 -16.36 12.25 -12.15
C CYS A 388 -16.53 11.26 -10.99
N ILE A 389 -15.78 10.16 -11.01
CA ILE A 389 -15.66 9.26 -9.86
C ILE A 389 -14.44 9.74 -9.07
N VAL A 390 -14.69 10.47 -7.99
CA VAL A 390 -13.62 10.84 -7.06
C VAL A 390 -13.19 9.59 -6.30
N ARG A 391 -11.88 9.32 -6.24
CA ARG A 391 -11.33 8.23 -5.42
C ARG A 391 -11.76 8.43 -3.97
N ASN A 392 -12.39 7.40 -3.40
CA ASN A 392 -12.59 7.32 -1.96
C ASN A 392 -11.21 7.30 -1.27
N ASN A 393 -11.14 7.84 -0.05
CA ASN A 393 -9.91 7.78 0.75
C ASN A 393 -9.47 6.32 0.81
N LEU A 394 -8.19 6.05 0.51
CA LEU A 394 -7.65 4.70 0.61
C LEU A 394 -7.89 4.23 2.04
N ARG A 395 -8.66 3.15 2.22
CA ARG A 395 -8.91 2.61 3.56
C ARG A 395 -7.55 2.22 4.14
N HIS A 396 -7.23 2.74 5.33
CA HIS A 396 -6.06 2.27 6.06
C HIS A 396 -6.19 0.77 6.25
N MET A 397 -5.14 0.01 5.96
CA MET A 397 -5.06 -1.40 6.35
C MET A 397 -5.24 -1.50 7.86
N ALA A 398 -6.42 -1.94 8.30
CA ALA A 398 -6.72 -2.12 9.71
C ALA A 398 -6.07 -3.41 10.20
N LEU A 399 -4.80 -3.33 10.62
CA LEU A 399 -4.14 -4.49 11.24
C LEU A 399 -4.71 -4.77 12.63
N SER A 400 -5.02 -6.03 12.87
CA SER A 400 -5.22 -6.61 14.21
C SER A 400 -3.90 -6.69 14.99
N LEU A 401 -3.98 -6.99 16.29
CA LEU A 401 -2.79 -7.20 17.14
C LEU A 401 -1.83 -8.28 16.59
N PRO A 402 -2.30 -9.48 16.19
CA PRO A 402 -1.44 -10.50 15.57
C PRO A 402 -0.80 -10.04 14.26
N GLU A 403 -1.56 -9.35 13.40
CA GLU A 403 -1.05 -8.84 12.12
C GLU A 403 -0.04 -7.72 12.33
N THR A 404 -0.21 -6.89 13.36
CA THR A 404 0.77 -5.87 13.76
C THR A 404 2.09 -6.52 14.19
N GLY A 405 2.03 -7.60 14.97
CA GLY A 405 3.20 -8.38 15.36
C GLY A 405 3.87 -9.09 14.17
N ALA A 406 3.08 -9.66 13.27
CA ALA A 406 3.58 -10.31 12.06
C ALA A 406 4.26 -9.30 11.13
N ARG A 407 3.66 -8.11 10.95
CA ARG A 407 4.27 -7.03 10.17
C ARG A 407 5.62 -6.62 10.73
N LEU A 408 5.70 -6.39 12.04
CA LEU A 408 6.96 -6.05 12.72
C LEU A 408 8.04 -7.12 12.53
N LEU A 409 7.65 -8.40 12.54
CA LEU A 409 8.58 -9.51 12.32
C LEU A 409 9.09 -9.53 10.87
N VAL A 410 8.19 -9.38 9.90
CA VAL A 410 8.52 -9.37 8.47
C VAL A 410 9.41 -8.17 8.11
N THR A 411 9.07 -6.96 8.56
CA THR A 411 9.85 -5.75 8.24
C THR A 411 11.25 -5.81 8.84
N ARG A 412 11.40 -6.22 10.11
CA ARG A 412 12.72 -6.41 10.74
C ARG A 412 13.56 -7.49 10.07
N LEU A 413 12.92 -8.52 9.53
CA LEU A 413 13.62 -9.57 8.79
C LEU A 413 14.15 -9.02 7.46
N LEU A 414 13.33 -8.27 6.72
CA LEU A 414 13.74 -7.64 5.46
C LEU A 414 14.87 -6.61 5.67
N GLU A 415 14.81 -5.80 6.73
CA GLU A 415 15.92 -4.90 7.12
C GLU A 415 17.26 -5.63 7.29
N ARG A 416 17.23 -6.85 7.83
CA ARG A 416 18.44 -7.66 8.05
C ARG A 416 18.87 -8.44 6.81
N PHE A 417 17.92 -8.86 5.99
CA PHE A 417 18.16 -9.73 4.84
C PHE A 417 18.68 -8.95 3.63
N ILE A 418 18.14 -7.75 3.37
CA ILE A 418 18.47 -6.93 2.20
C ILE A 418 19.81 -6.21 2.43
N ALA A 419 20.90 -6.87 2.01
CA ALA A 419 22.26 -6.35 2.02
C ALA A 419 22.65 -5.65 0.70
N THR A 420 21.98 -5.94 -0.42
CA THR A 420 22.15 -5.29 -1.73
C THR A 420 20.83 -5.17 -2.49
N GLY A 421 20.70 -4.17 -3.38
CA GLY A 421 19.43 -3.83 -4.04
C GLY A 421 18.46 -3.05 -3.15
N THR A 422 17.26 -2.77 -3.67
CA THR A 422 16.20 -2.07 -2.92
C THR A 422 14.88 -2.82 -3.02
N VAL A 423 14.24 -3.07 -1.87
CA VAL A 423 12.88 -3.62 -1.79
C VAL A 423 12.00 -2.60 -1.06
N THR A 424 10.89 -2.20 -1.68
CA THR A 424 9.90 -1.31 -1.07
C THR A 424 8.58 -2.05 -0.91
N LEU A 425 7.99 -2.02 0.29
CA LEU A 425 6.60 -2.44 0.53
C LEU A 425 5.72 -1.20 0.60
N LEU A 426 4.68 -1.16 -0.21
CA LEU A 426 3.65 -0.13 -0.23
C LEU A 426 2.34 -0.76 0.27
N GLU A 427 1.95 -0.50 1.51
CA GLU A 427 0.65 -0.98 2.01
C GLU A 427 -0.51 -0.20 1.36
N ASP A 428 -1.62 -0.88 1.09
CA ASP A 428 -2.90 -0.24 0.81
C ASP A 428 -3.31 0.54 2.08
N GLY A 429 -3.30 1.86 1.99
CA GLY A 429 -3.23 2.72 3.17
C GLY A 429 -1.85 3.35 3.41
N GLY A 430 -1.02 3.44 2.35
CA GLY A 430 0.09 4.40 2.14
C GLY A 430 1.28 4.31 3.10
N THR A 431 1.33 3.30 3.96
CA THR A 431 2.53 3.03 4.74
C THR A 431 3.60 2.45 3.82
N ILE A 432 4.76 3.10 3.77
CA ILE A 432 5.89 2.68 2.93
C ILE A 432 7.02 2.16 3.82
N PHE A 433 7.45 0.93 3.58
CA PHE A 433 8.69 0.39 4.13
C PHE A 433 9.71 0.25 3.02
N ARG A 434 10.88 0.89 3.17
CA ARG A 434 11.97 0.81 2.20
C ARG A 434 13.17 0.14 2.84
N PHE A 435 13.63 -0.94 2.21
CA PHE A 435 14.79 -1.72 2.62
C PHE A 435 15.87 -1.56 1.55
N GLU A 436 16.95 -0.86 1.88
CA GLU A 436 18.03 -0.57 0.95
C GLU A 436 19.34 -1.16 1.46
N GLY A 437 19.94 -2.01 0.64
CA GLY A 437 21.19 -2.69 0.96
C GLY A 437 22.40 -1.75 0.88
N THR A 438 23.29 -1.85 1.86
CA THR A 438 24.52 -1.03 1.92
C THR A 438 25.63 -1.51 0.98
N LYS A 439 25.54 -2.74 0.46
CA LYS A 439 26.53 -3.31 -0.46
C LYS A 439 26.15 -2.99 -1.92
N LYS A 440 27.08 -2.43 -2.70
CA LYS A 440 26.89 -2.08 -4.12
C LYS A 440 27.10 -3.25 -5.09
N LYS A 441 26.48 -4.41 -4.84
CA LYS A 441 26.57 -5.59 -5.74
C LYS A 441 25.42 -5.65 -6.76
N SER A 442 24.24 -5.13 -6.40
CA SER A 442 23.07 -5.03 -7.26
C SER A 442 22.43 -3.65 -7.12
N ASN A 443 22.03 -3.06 -8.26
CA ASN A 443 21.28 -1.80 -8.33
C ASN A 443 19.79 -2.04 -8.60
N LEU A 444 19.33 -3.30 -8.59
CA LEU A 444 17.94 -3.65 -8.85
C LEU A 444 17.04 -3.11 -7.74
N LYS A 445 15.85 -2.66 -8.14
CA LYS A 445 14.83 -2.11 -7.26
C LYS A 445 13.51 -2.81 -7.53
N VAL A 446 12.75 -3.09 -6.48
CA VAL A 446 11.41 -3.66 -6.61
C VAL A 446 10.48 -3.02 -5.60
N THR A 447 9.24 -2.74 -6.04
CA THR A 447 8.17 -2.24 -5.18
C THR A 447 7.01 -3.22 -5.20
N LEU A 448 6.68 -3.76 -4.03
CA LEU A 448 5.52 -4.62 -3.81
C LEU A 448 4.39 -3.78 -3.23
N ARG A 449 3.17 -3.95 -3.73
CA ARG A 449 1.96 -3.37 -3.15
C ARG A 449 1.26 -4.43 -2.30
N VAL A 450 1.12 -4.17 -1.01
CA VAL A 450 0.46 -5.07 -0.05
C VAL A 450 -1.00 -4.66 0.07
N HIS A 451 -1.90 -5.52 -0.39
CA HIS A 451 -3.34 -5.25 -0.43
C HIS A 451 -4.06 -5.68 0.85
N SER A 452 -3.46 -6.59 1.61
CA SER A 452 -4.10 -7.27 2.73
C SER A 452 -3.10 -7.56 3.84
N PRO A 453 -3.44 -7.33 5.13
CA PRO A 453 -2.54 -7.58 6.24
C PRO A 453 -2.28 -9.08 6.45
N ARG A 454 -3.07 -9.95 5.82
CA ARG A 454 -2.82 -11.39 5.74
C ARG A 454 -1.48 -11.70 5.08
N PHE A 455 -0.97 -10.84 4.20
CA PHE A 455 0.38 -10.95 3.65
C PHE A 455 1.41 -11.13 4.77
N TYR A 456 1.40 -10.24 5.77
CA TYR A 456 2.35 -10.30 6.87
C TYR A 456 2.18 -11.56 7.71
N TRP A 457 0.94 -11.96 7.97
CA TRP A 457 0.66 -13.18 8.71
C TRP A 457 1.16 -14.44 7.98
N LYS A 458 0.87 -14.56 6.69
CA LYS A 458 1.30 -15.69 5.84
C LYS A 458 2.82 -15.75 5.75
N VAL A 459 3.48 -14.63 5.45
CA VAL A 459 4.94 -14.57 5.36
C VAL A 459 5.59 -14.88 6.72
N ALA A 460 5.06 -14.36 7.83
CA ALA A 460 5.60 -14.64 9.15
C ALA A 460 5.42 -16.11 9.59
N SER A 461 4.28 -16.72 9.26
CA SER A 461 3.93 -18.07 9.72
C SER A 461 4.39 -19.19 8.77
N GLU A 462 4.48 -18.94 7.47
CA GLU A 462 4.73 -19.95 6.43
C GLU A 462 5.94 -19.62 5.53
N ALA A 463 6.69 -18.56 5.84
CA ALA A 463 7.91 -18.15 5.15
C ALA A 463 7.72 -18.06 3.62
N GLU A 464 8.51 -18.79 2.84
CA GLU A 464 8.55 -18.76 1.36
C GLU A 464 7.21 -19.19 0.75
N LEU A 465 6.60 -20.23 1.31
CA LEU A 465 5.27 -20.69 0.91
C LEU A 465 4.21 -19.65 1.26
N GLY A 466 4.39 -18.96 2.39
CA GLY A 466 3.53 -17.85 2.80
C GLY A 466 3.57 -16.68 1.82
N PHE A 467 4.75 -16.35 1.28
CA PHE A 467 4.88 -15.34 0.23
C PHE A 467 4.19 -15.77 -1.07
N ALA A 468 4.43 -17.00 -1.53
CA ALA A 468 3.80 -17.53 -2.73
C ALA A 468 2.27 -17.57 -2.60
N ASP A 469 1.76 -18.04 -1.46
CA ASP A 469 0.32 -18.06 -1.17
C ASP A 469 -0.26 -16.64 -1.10
N ALA A 470 0.45 -15.69 -0.48
CA ALA A 470 0.01 -14.30 -0.46
C ALA A 470 -0.04 -13.68 -1.86
N TYR A 471 0.93 -13.97 -2.73
CA TYR A 471 0.95 -13.49 -4.11
C TYR A 471 -0.19 -14.10 -4.94
N ILE A 472 -0.38 -15.43 -4.88
CA ILE A 472 -1.44 -16.14 -5.61
C ILE A 472 -2.83 -15.68 -5.17
N ASN A 473 -3.03 -15.45 -3.87
CA ASN A 473 -4.32 -14.99 -3.34
C ASN A 473 -4.57 -13.48 -3.53
N GLY A 474 -3.63 -12.74 -4.15
CA GLY A 474 -3.76 -11.30 -4.35
C GLY A 474 -3.59 -10.46 -3.08
N ASP A 475 -3.05 -11.03 -2.00
CA ASP A 475 -2.71 -10.26 -0.78
C ASP A 475 -1.52 -9.30 -1.04
N VAL A 476 -0.71 -9.57 -2.06
CA VAL A 476 0.41 -8.73 -2.52
C VAL A 476 0.54 -8.77 -4.04
N SER A 477 0.92 -7.64 -4.64
CA SER A 477 1.24 -7.53 -6.07
C SER A 477 2.54 -6.73 -6.29
N PHE A 478 3.02 -6.68 -7.54
CA PHE A 478 4.16 -5.85 -7.91
C PHE A 478 3.68 -4.60 -8.66
N VAL A 479 4.28 -3.45 -8.34
CA VAL A 479 3.98 -2.19 -9.04
C VAL A 479 4.44 -2.27 -10.50
N ASP A 480 5.63 -2.82 -10.71
CA ASP A 480 6.12 -3.23 -12.03
C ASP A 480 5.56 -4.63 -12.35
N LYS A 481 4.66 -4.71 -13.33
CA LYS A 481 3.98 -5.95 -13.71
C LYS A 481 4.84 -6.86 -14.56
N ASP A 482 5.86 -6.31 -15.23
CA ASP A 482 6.64 -7.02 -16.24
C ASP A 482 7.89 -7.62 -15.60
N GLU A 483 8.64 -6.81 -14.83
CA GLU A 483 9.90 -7.23 -14.22
C GLU A 483 9.87 -7.34 -12.70
N GLY A 484 8.80 -6.87 -12.04
CA GLY A 484 8.77 -6.76 -10.57
C GLY A 484 9.04 -8.10 -9.85
N LEU A 485 8.37 -9.16 -10.27
CA LEU A 485 8.55 -10.50 -9.67
C LEU A 485 9.97 -11.04 -9.94
N LEU A 486 10.47 -10.87 -11.16
CA LEU A 486 11.82 -11.29 -11.56
C LEU A 486 12.88 -10.56 -10.74
N ASN A 487 12.78 -9.23 -10.66
CA ASN A 487 13.69 -8.38 -9.90
C ASN A 487 13.68 -8.75 -8.42
N PHE A 488 12.52 -9.08 -7.84
CA PHE A 488 12.44 -9.58 -6.47
C PHE A 488 13.20 -10.89 -6.26
N PHE A 489 13.06 -11.86 -7.18
CA PHE A 489 13.83 -13.11 -7.12
C PHE A 489 15.33 -12.88 -7.28
N LEU A 490 15.75 -12.06 -8.24
CA LEU A 490 17.18 -11.75 -8.47
C LEU A 490 17.82 -11.05 -7.26
N ILE A 491 17.14 -10.06 -6.68
CA ILE A 491 17.58 -9.39 -5.44
C ILE A 491 17.72 -10.43 -4.34
N SER A 492 16.72 -11.28 -4.16
CA SER A 492 16.69 -12.24 -3.06
C SER A 492 17.73 -13.35 -3.21
N ILE A 493 18.00 -13.84 -4.43
CA ILE A 493 19.10 -14.77 -4.73
C ILE A 493 20.45 -14.12 -4.39
N THR A 494 20.68 -12.91 -4.89
CA THR A 494 21.95 -12.19 -4.67
C THR A 494 22.22 -11.96 -3.17
N ASN A 495 21.17 -11.60 -2.41
CA ASN A 495 21.26 -11.43 -0.97
C ASN A 495 21.50 -12.76 -0.23
N THR A 496 20.89 -13.85 -0.69
CA THR A 496 21.13 -15.19 -0.14
C THR A 496 22.59 -15.60 -0.27
N GLU A 497 23.16 -15.45 -1.47
CA GLU A 497 24.58 -15.71 -1.72
C GLU A 497 25.45 -14.86 -0.79
N LEU A 498 25.23 -13.54 -0.76
CA LEU A 498 26.00 -12.61 0.08
C LEU A 498 25.96 -12.96 1.57
N ASN A 499 24.79 -13.34 2.07
CA ASN A 499 24.61 -13.69 3.48
C ASN A 499 25.23 -15.06 3.81
N SER A 500 25.28 -15.99 2.84
CA SER A 500 25.98 -17.27 2.98
C SER A 500 27.50 -17.11 3.09
N TYR A 501 28.11 -16.17 2.35
CA TYR A 501 29.56 -15.91 2.42
C TYR A 501 30.00 -15.28 3.74
N THR A 502 29.13 -14.54 4.43
CA THR A 502 29.42 -13.95 5.74
C THR A 502 29.32 -14.93 6.90
N SER A 503 28.67 -16.09 6.72
CA SER A 503 28.44 -17.07 7.80
C SER A 503 29.38 -18.27 7.67
N LYS A 504 30.62 -18.13 8.16
CA LYS A 504 31.62 -19.23 8.18
C LYS A 504 31.32 -20.39 9.16
N SER A 505 30.10 -20.52 9.70
CA SER A 505 29.75 -21.59 10.63
C SER A 505 28.30 -22.09 10.43
N ASN A 506 28.12 -23.00 9.47
CA ASN A 506 27.31 -24.23 9.53
C ASN A 506 26.90 -24.66 8.12
N LYS A 507 27.59 -25.69 7.60
CA LYS A 507 27.19 -26.46 6.41
C LYS A 507 25.97 -27.33 6.75
N LYS A 508 24.77 -26.77 6.74
CA LYS A 508 23.53 -27.49 6.41
C LYS A 508 22.72 -26.59 5.50
N SER A 509 22.25 -27.14 4.38
CA SER A 509 21.43 -26.45 3.37
C SER A 509 20.22 -25.78 4.04
N LYS A 510 20.35 -24.50 4.36
CA LYS A 510 19.26 -23.66 4.83
C LYS A 510 18.82 -22.83 3.63
N GLY A 511 17.55 -22.97 3.25
CA GLY A 511 16.93 -22.04 2.30
C GLY A 511 17.08 -20.60 2.78
N TRP A 512 17.00 -19.67 1.83
CA TRP A 512 17.03 -18.21 2.03
C TRP A 512 16.09 -17.66 3.13
N TRP A 513 15.06 -18.42 3.56
CA TRP A 513 14.15 -18.07 4.65
C TRP A 513 13.99 -19.18 5.71
N THR A 514 14.96 -19.35 6.60
CA THR A 514 14.71 -20.04 7.89
C THR A 514 14.93 -19.09 9.06
N PRO A 515 13.87 -18.50 9.64
CA PRO A 515 13.98 -17.72 10.87
C PRO A 515 14.54 -18.59 12.01
N LEU A 516 15.30 -17.97 12.91
CA LEU A 516 15.74 -18.61 14.15
C LEU A 516 14.52 -19.01 15.02
N LEU A 517 14.24 -20.31 15.02
CA LEU A 517 13.77 -21.15 16.13
C LEU A 517 12.33 -21.06 16.70
N TYR A 518 11.35 -20.36 16.12
CA TYR A 518 9.94 -20.53 16.58
C TYR A 518 8.86 -20.67 15.51
N THR A 519 9.03 -20.15 14.29
CA THR A 519 8.00 -20.25 13.24
C THR A 519 8.00 -21.59 12.50
N SER A 520 9.16 -22.27 12.43
CA SER A 520 9.27 -23.58 11.79
C SER A 520 8.49 -24.67 12.54
N ILE A 521 8.28 -24.56 13.86
CA ILE A 521 7.57 -25.56 14.67
C ILE A 521 6.07 -25.50 14.41
N ILE A 522 5.47 -24.30 14.34
CA ILE A 522 4.03 -24.14 14.08
C ILE A 522 3.69 -24.50 12.62
N ALA A 523 4.52 -24.06 11.67
CA ALA A 523 4.38 -24.43 10.27
C ALA A 523 4.55 -25.95 10.07
N SER A 524 5.64 -26.53 10.58
CA SER A 524 5.87 -27.98 10.47
C SER A 524 4.81 -28.79 11.20
N ALA A 525 4.31 -28.37 12.36
CA ALA A 525 3.21 -29.04 13.06
C ALA A 525 1.89 -28.95 12.28
N LYS A 526 1.56 -27.79 11.70
CA LYS A 526 0.38 -27.60 10.84
C LYS A 526 0.47 -28.47 9.58
N TYR A 527 1.62 -28.46 8.89
CA TYR A 527 1.84 -29.27 7.70
C TYR A 527 1.92 -30.76 8.04
N PHE A 528 2.54 -31.15 9.15
CA PHE A 528 2.59 -32.52 9.66
C PHE A 528 1.19 -33.03 10.03
N LEU A 529 0.38 -32.28 10.79
CA LEU A 529 -1.02 -32.65 11.05
C LEU A 529 -1.82 -32.76 9.75
N LYS A 530 -1.67 -31.79 8.84
CA LYS A 530 -2.34 -31.81 7.53
C LYS A 530 -1.89 -33.02 6.71
N HIS A 531 -0.63 -33.46 6.81
CA HIS A 531 -0.09 -34.63 6.12
C HIS A 531 -0.54 -35.95 6.74
N VAL A 532 -0.58 -36.04 8.08
CA VAL A 532 -1.03 -37.20 8.85
C VAL A 532 -2.54 -37.42 8.70
N LEU A 533 -3.32 -36.33 8.63
CA LEU A 533 -4.77 -36.37 8.33
C LEU A 533 -5.07 -36.68 6.86
N ARG A 534 -4.08 -36.58 5.97
CA ARG A 534 -4.20 -36.79 4.52
C ARG A 534 -3.73 -38.19 4.12
N LYS A 535 -4.43 -39.26 4.53
CA LYS A 535 -4.23 -40.59 3.89
C LYS A 535 -4.43 -40.48 2.37
N ASN A 536 -3.40 -40.74 1.58
CA ASN A 536 -3.44 -40.72 0.11
C ASN A 536 -4.04 -42.04 -0.38
N THR A 537 -5.36 -42.06 -0.63
CA THR A 537 -6.00 -43.19 -1.31
C THR A 537 -5.66 -43.17 -2.81
N LEU A 538 -5.64 -44.33 -3.47
CA LEU A 538 -5.37 -44.46 -4.92
C LEU A 538 -6.24 -43.50 -5.76
N THR A 539 -7.53 -43.37 -5.39
CA THR A 539 -8.47 -42.45 -6.04
C THR A 539 -8.06 -40.99 -5.90
N ARG A 540 -7.56 -40.58 -4.73
CA ARG A 540 -7.12 -39.19 -4.51
C ARG A 540 -5.79 -38.89 -5.20
N VAL A 541 -4.90 -39.87 -5.28
CA VAL A 541 -3.64 -39.71 -6.03
C VAL A 541 -3.92 -39.57 -7.52
N ARG A 542 -4.82 -40.38 -8.10
CA ARG A 542 -5.27 -40.20 -9.50
C ARG A 542 -5.86 -38.81 -9.72
N ARG A 543 -6.71 -38.32 -8.81
CA ARG A 543 -7.27 -36.97 -8.91
C ARG A 543 -6.19 -35.89 -8.84
N ASN A 544 -5.24 -36.00 -7.92
CA ASN A 544 -4.15 -35.04 -7.78
C ASN A 544 -3.21 -35.03 -9.00
N ILE A 545 -2.92 -36.21 -9.58
CA ILE A 545 -2.14 -36.35 -10.81
C ILE A 545 -2.86 -35.66 -11.96
N SER A 546 -4.18 -35.89 -12.11
CA SER A 546 -4.99 -35.21 -13.11
C SER A 546 -5.02 -33.69 -12.92
N GLU A 547 -5.14 -33.21 -11.68
CA GLU A 547 -5.13 -31.77 -11.36
C GLU A 547 -3.77 -31.08 -11.60
N HIS A 548 -2.64 -31.81 -11.63
CA HIS A 548 -1.30 -31.22 -11.76
C HIS A 548 -0.58 -31.53 -13.07
N TYR A 549 -0.65 -32.76 -13.58
CA TYR A 549 0.09 -33.21 -14.75
C TYR A 549 -0.77 -33.37 -16.00
N ASP A 550 -2.10 -33.52 -15.86
CA ASP A 550 -3.04 -33.53 -17.00
C ASP A 550 -3.62 -32.14 -17.32
N LEU A 551 -3.00 -31.08 -16.79
CA LEU A 551 -3.20 -29.73 -17.33
C LEU A 551 -2.77 -29.71 -18.82
N SER A 552 -3.28 -28.76 -19.61
CA SER A 552 -3.06 -28.78 -21.05
C SER A 552 -1.56 -28.71 -21.40
N ASN A 553 -1.13 -29.48 -22.40
CA ASN A 553 0.25 -29.38 -22.91
C ASN A 553 0.56 -27.96 -23.42
N GLU A 554 -0.45 -27.24 -23.88
CA GLU A 554 -0.37 -25.81 -24.23
C GLU A 554 0.09 -24.95 -23.05
N LEU A 555 -0.46 -25.17 -21.85
CA LEU A 555 -0.04 -24.45 -20.65
C LEU A 555 1.45 -24.67 -20.37
N PHE A 556 1.90 -25.93 -20.37
CA PHE A 556 3.29 -26.28 -20.12
C PHE A 556 4.24 -25.74 -21.19
N SER A 557 3.80 -25.68 -22.46
CA SER A 557 4.60 -25.11 -23.55
C SER A 557 4.86 -23.61 -23.43
N LEU A 558 4.15 -22.89 -22.55
CA LEU A 558 4.40 -21.46 -22.31
C LEU A 558 5.68 -21.19 -21.51
N PHE A 559 6.15 -22.17 -20.75
CA PHE A 559 7.32 -22.01 -19.85
C PHE A 559 8.34 -23.15 -19.93
N LEU A 560 8.09 -24.17 -20.75
CA LEU A 560 9.08 -25.14 -21.18
C LEU A 560 9.56 -24.79 -22.58
N ASP A 561 10.79 -25.15 -22.90
CA ASP A 561 11.30 -25.07 -24.27
C ASP A 561 10.66 -26.16 -25.15
N GLU A 562 11.01 -26.13 -26.44
CA GLU A 562 10.45 -27.05 -27.45
C GLU A 562 10.67 -28.54 -27.16
N THR A 563 11.61 -28.91 -26.28
CA THR A 563 11.79 -30.31 -25.88
C THR A 563 10.73 -30.78 -24.87
N MET A 564 9.94 -29.87 -24.30
CA MET A 564 8.97 -30.14 -23.23
C MET A 564 9.61 -30.83 -22.01
N THR A 565 10.89 -30.55 -21.72
CA THR A 565 11.61 -31.19 -20.61
C THR A 565 11.33 -30.45 -19.29
N TYR A 566 10.59 -31.09 -18.39
CA TYR A 566 10.35 -30.57 -17.04
C TYR A 566 11.41 -31.06 -16.04
N SER A 567 12.65 -30.57 -16.20
CA SER A 567 13.78 -30.91 -15.31
C SER A 567 14.92 -29.89 -15.40
N CYS A 568 15.92 -30.01 -14.52
CA CYS A 568 17.11 -29.16 -14.56
C CYS A 568 17.93 -29.39 -15.85
N ALA A 569 18.70 -28.38 -16.24
CA ALA A 569 19.60 -28.38 -17.40
C ALA A 569 21.07 -28.29 -16.97
N ILE A 570 22.02 -28.63 -17.85
CA ILE A 570 23.45 -28.44 -17.61
C ILE A 570 23.95 -27.30 -18.48
N PHE A 571 24.10 -26.11 -17.91
CA PHE A 571 24.64 -24.92 -18.59
C PHE A 571 26.17 -24.92 -18.59
N GLN A 572 26.77 -24.49 -19.70
CA GLN A 572 28.22 -24.24 -19.78
C GLN A 572 28.55 -22.79 -19.47
N ASN A 573 27.65 -21.87 -19.83
CA ASN A 573 27.77 -20.45 -19.53
C ASN A 573 26.37 -19.84 -19.31
N PRO A 574 26.27 -18.66 -18.66
CA PRO A 574 24.98 -18.05 -18.32
C PRO A 574 24.14 -17.53 -19.50
N ALA A 575 24.74 -17.37 -20.68
CA ALA A 575 24.07 -16.82 -21.87
C ALA A 575 23.51 -17.90 -22.80
N GLU A 576 23.68 -19.17 -22.43
CA GLU A 576 23.24 -20.31 -23.22
C GLU A 576 21.71 -20.51 -23.13
N ASP A 577 21.10 -20.88 -24.25
CA ASP A 577 19.67 -21.18 -24.30
C ASP A 577 19.32 -22.49 -23.54
N LEU A 578 18.09 -22.54 -23.02
CA LEU A 578 17.63 -23.65 -22.18
C LEU A 578 17.66 -24.99 -22.93
N LYS A 579 17.29 -25.01 -24.22
CA LYS A 579 17.26 -26.22 -25.05
C LYS A 579 18.65 -26.83 -25.17
N SER A 580 19.65 -26.03 -25.53
CA SER A 580 21.04 -26.49 -25.64
C SER A 580 21.56 -27.08 -24.33
N ALA A 581 21.26 -26.43 -23.20
CA ALA A 581 21.66 -26.89 -21.87
C ALA A 581 20.95 -28.20 -21.46
N GLN A 582 19.68 -28.39 -21.83
CA GLN A 582 18.94 -29.63 -21.57
C GLN A 582 19.40 -30.77 -22.47
N MET A 583 19.60 -30.52 -23.77
CA MET A 583 20.13 -31.53 -24.68
C MET A 583 21.52 -31.98 -24.26
N ARG A 584 22.35 -31.07 -23.73
CA ARG A 584 23.63 -31.45 -23.13
C ARG A 584 23.46 -32.45 -21.99
N LYS A 585 22.51 -32.22 -21.08
CA LYS A 585 22.20 -33.16 -20.00
C LYS A 585 21.81 -34.53 -20.53
N ILE A 586 20.87 -34.57 -21.48
CA ILE A 586 20.39 -35.80 -22.10
C ILE A 586 21.56 -36.56 -22.75
N ASN A 587 22.36 -35.89 -23.55
CA ASN A 587 23.52 -36.48 -24.22
C ASN A 587 24.53 -37.06 -23.23
N ARG A 588 24.80 -36.30 -22.15
CA ARG A 588 25.71 -36.74 -21.09
C ARG A 588 25.20 -37.98 -20.36
N LEU A 589 23.88 -38.12 -20.19
CA LEU A 589 23.27 -39.32 -19.61
C LEU A 589 23.44 -40.53 -20.55
N ILE A 590 23.14 -40.37 -21.83
CA ILE A 590 23.27 -41.44 -22.85
C ILE A 590 24.72 -41.93 -22.93
N GLU A 591 25.68 -41.02 -22.98
CA GLU A 591 27.12 -41.33 -23.02
C GLU A 591 27.61 -42.03 -21.75
N LYS A 592 27.24 -41.52 -20.57
CA LYS A 592 27.64 -42.11 -19.29
C LYS A 592 27.06 -43.50 -19.08
N ALA A 593 25.81 -43.71 -19.50
CA ALA A 593 25.14 -45.00 -19.45
C ALA A 593 25.59 -45.96 -20.57
N ARG A 594 26.42 -45.50 -21.52
CA ARG A 594 26.94 -46.30 -22.65
C ARG A 594 25.84 -47.01 -23.43
N ILE A 595 24.73 -46.31 -23.66
CA ILE A 595 23.56 -46.89 -24.34
C ILE A 595 23.91 -47.20 -25.79
N ASN A 596 23.59 -48.41 -26.26
CA ASN A 596 23.79 -48.85 -27.63
C ASN A 596 22.53 -49.58 -28.16
N LYS A 597 22.54 -49.95 -29.44
CA LYS A 597 21.39 -50.55 -30.16
C LYS A 597 20.86 -51.87 -29.58
N GLU A 598 21.70 -52.60 -28.83
CA GLU A 598 21.36 -53.92 -28.27
C GLU A 598 20.62 -53.80 -26.94
N HIS A 599 20.60 -52.61 -26.34
CA HIS A 599 19.93 -52.39 -25.07
C HIS A 599 18.41 -52.22 -25.22
N HIS A 600 17.69 -52.51 -24.13
CA HIS A 600 16.29 -52.15 -23.95
C HIS A 600 16.17 -51.28 -22.71
N ILE A 601 15.77 -50.03 -22.90
CA ILE A 601 15.73 -49.02 -21.84
C ILE A 601 14.34 -48.94 -21.22
N LEU A 602 14.29 -48.82 -19.88
CA LEU A 602 13.09 -48.50 -19.12
C LEU A 602 13.25 -47.12 -18.46
N GLU A 603 12.35 -46.18 -18.75
CA GLU A 603 12.30 -44.88 -18.08
C GLU A 603 10.98 -44.74 -17.29
N ILE A 604 11.12 -44.50 -15.99
CA ILE A 604 10.01 -44.28 -15.07
C ILE A 604 9.89 -42.78 -14.84
N GLY A 605 8.72 -42.21 -15.15
CA GLY A 605 8.51 -40.77 -15.15
C GLY A 605 9.03 -40.10 -16.42
N CYS A 606 8.76 -40.71 -17.59
CA CYS A 606 9.29 -40.24 -18.88
C CYS A 606 8.76 -38.87 -19.34
N GLY A 607 7.76 -38.31 -18.65
CA GLY A 607 7.18 -37.01 -18.98
C GLY A 607 6.71 -36.95 -20.43
N TRP A 608 7.15 -35.93 -21.15
CA TRP A 608 6.87 -35.73 -22.58
C TRP A 608 7.85 -36.47 -23.52
N GLY A 609 8.67 -37.38 -23.00
CA GLY A 609 9.46 -38.33 -23.79
C GLY A 609 10.80 -37.80 -24.35
N SER A 610 11.29 -36.66 -23.85
CA SER A 610 12.49 -35.99 -24.39
C SER A 610 13.74 -36.89 -24.39
N LEU A 611 13.97 -37.68 -23.33
CA LEU A 611 15.05 -38.66 -23.29
C LEU A 611 14.80 -39.84 -24.25
N ALA A 612 13.56 -40.34 -24.29
CA ALA A 612 13.17 -41.44 -25.17
C ALA A 612 13.49 -41.16 -26.64
N PHE A 613 13.08 -39.98 -27.13
CA PHE A 613 13.33 -39.58 -28.51
C PHE A 613 14.82 -39.47 -28.83
N GLU A 614 15.62 -38.87 -27.94
CA GLU A 614 17.05 -38.70 -28.20
C GLU A 614 17.83 -40.02 -28.12
N VAL A 615 17.47 -40.91 -27.19
CA VAL A 615 18.05 -42.26 -27.10
C VAL A 615 17.80 -43.03 -28.39
N ILE A 616 16.55 -43.10 -28.83
CA ILE A 616 16.18 -43.87 -30.03
C ILE A 616 16.83 -43.28 -31.28
N LYS A 617 16.81 -41.96 -31.41
CA LYS A 617 17.43 -41.26 -32.54
C LYS A 617 18.93 -41.55 -32.64
N ARG A 618 19.64 -41.63 -31.50
CA ARG A 618 21.09 -41.86 -31.47
C ARG A 618 21.48 -43.33 -31.63
N THR A 619 20.74 -44.24 -31.00
CA THR A 619 21.20 -45.62 -30.82
C THR A 619 20.33 -46.64 -31.57
N GLY A 620 19.08 -46.31 -31.88
CA GLY A 620 18.10 -47.23 -32.46
C GLY A 620 17.68 -48.35 -31.51
N CYS A 621 17.97 -48.25 -30.21
CA CYS A 621 17.66 -49.27 -29.23
C CYS A 621 16.16 -49.30 -28.87
N LYS A 622 15.71 -50.37 -28.20
CA LYS A 622 14.32 -50.46 -27.73
C LYS A 622 14.12 -49.58 -26.50
N TYR A 623 12.93 -48.98 -26.39
CA TYR A 623 12.60 -48.07 -25.29
C TYR A 623 11.21 -48.33 -24.73
N THR A 624 11.10 -48.35 -23.39
CA THR A 624 9.85 -48.41 -22.66
C THR A 624 9.74 -47.22 -21.71
N GLY A 625 8.80 -46.31 -21.97
CA GLY A 625 8.49 -45.18 -21.09
C GLY A 625 7.26 -45.45 -20.24
N ILE A 626 7.31 -45.07 -18.96
CA ILE A 626 6.15 -45.06 -18.06
C ILE A 626 5.89 -43.65 -17.59
N THR A 627 4.69 -43.13 -17.85
CA THR A 627 4.19 -41.86 -17.30
C THR A 627 2.91 -42.08 -16.50
N LEU A 628 2.67 -41.16 -15.56
CA LEU A 628 1.45 -41.09 -14.75
C LEU A 628 0.38 -40.19 -15.39
N SER A 629 0.71 -39.43 -16.45
CA SER A 629 -0.20 -38.48 -17.09
C SER A 629 -0.69 -38.99 -18.44
N GLU A 630 -2.02 -38.96 -18.62
CA GLU A 630 -2.66 -39.29 -19.90
C GLU A 630 -2.31 -38.26 -20.98
N LYS A 631 -2.21 -36.96 -20.61
CA LYS A 631 -1.86 -35.89 -21.55
C LYS A 631 -0.43 -35.97 -22.05
N GLN A 632 0.50 -36.35 -21.17
CA GLN A 632 1.88 -36.62 -21.54
C GLN A 632 1.98 -37.86 -22.45
N LEU A 633 1.25 -38.94 -22.13
CA LEU A 633 1.22 -40.12 -22.97
C LEU A 633 0.69 -39.82 -24.38
N GLN A 634 -0.45 -39.12 -24.47
CA GLN A 634 -1.03 -38.70 -25.75
C GLN A 634 -0.04 -37.87 -26.58
N TYR A 635 0.71 -36.97 -25.94
CA TYR A 635 1.74 -36.18 -26.61
C TYR A 635 2.85 -37.06 -27.18
N VAL A 636 3.39 -37.97 -26.37
CA VAL A 636 4.46 -38.89 -26.79
C VAL A 636 3.97 -39.81 -27.91
N GLU A 637 2.77 -40.38 -27.81
CA GLU A 637 2.18 -41.23 -28.85
C GLU A 637 2.02 -40.50 -30.18
N SER A 638 1.54 -39.24 -30.16
CA SER A 638 1.46 -38.40 -31.36
C SER A 638 2.84 -38.21 -31.99
N LYS A 639 3.84 -37.87 -31.18
CA LYS A 639 5.22 -37.61 -31.64
C LYS A 639 5.92 -38.88 -32.15
N VAL A 640 5.71 -40.02 -31.51
CA VAL A 640 6.20 -41.33 -31.98
C VAL A 640 5.55 -41.69 -33.31
N LYS A 641 4.25 -41.40 -33.48
CA LYS A 641 3.53 -41.63 -34.73
C LYS A 641 4.04 -40.74 -35.87
N GLU A 642 4.23 -39.45 -35.60
CA GLU A 642 4.81 -38.48 -36.55
C GLU A 642 6.22 -38.89 -36.99
N ALA A 643 7.03 -39.43 -36.08
CA ALA A 643 8.41 -39.84 -36.35
C ALA A 643 8.56 -41.25 -36.96
N GLY A 644 7.47 -42.03 -37.08
CA GLY A 644 7.53 -43.41 -37.60
C GLY A 644 8.24 -44.42 -36.69
N LEU A 645 8.25 -44.19 -35.38
CA LEU A 645 9.04 -44.96 -34.40
C LEU A 645 8.21 -46.01 -33.63
N GLN A 646 7.03 -46.38 -34.13
CA GLN A 646 6.07 -47.24 -33.40
C GLN A 646 6.63 -48.64 -33.08
N ASN A 647 7.61 -49.13 -33.85
CA ASN A 647 8.23 -50.45 -33.64
C ASN A 647 9.36 -50.45 -32.60
N LEU A 648 9.80 -49.28 -32.14
CA LEU A 648 10.95 -49.11 -31.23
C LEU A 648 10.55 -48.57 -29.85
N VAL A 649 9.32 -48.06 -29.71
CA VAL A 649 8.79 -47.48 -28.47
C VAL A 649 7.56 -48.25 -28.01
N ALA A 650 7.61 -48.79 -26.79
CA ALA A 650 6.43 -49.25 -26.07
C ALA A 650 6.14 -48.28 -24.92
N ASN A 651 5.12 -47.43 -25.05
CA ASN A 651 4.71 -46.56 -23.95
C ASN A 651 3.53 -47.18 -23.21
N ASN A 652 3.62 -47.26 -21.88
CA ASN A 652 2.55 -47.81 -21.06
C ASN A 652 2.10 -46.76 -20.03
N LEU A 653 0.79 -46.54 -19.94
CA LEU A 653 0.18 -45.81 -18.84
C LEU A 653 0.20 -46.69 -17.58
N SER A 654 0.80 -46.22 -16.49
CA SER A 654 0.64 -46.86 -15.18
C SER A 654 -0.19 -45.97 -14.27
N LEU A 655 -1.43 -46.38 -14.00
CA LEU A 655 -2.38 -45.67 -13.12
C LEU A 655 -2.31 -46.14 -11.66
N ASP A 656 -1.23 -46.84 -11.25
CA ASP A 656 -1.01 -47.32 -9.89
C ASP A 656 0.22 -46.66 -9.23
N PRO A 657 0.01 -45.66 -8.35
CA PRO A 657 1.05 -45.04 -7.53
C PRO A 657 1.78 -46.03 -6.60
N ALA A 658 1.14 -47.13 -6.18
CA ALA A 658 1.77 -48.14 -5.33
C ALA A 658 2.84 -48.92 -6.13
N ALA A 659 2.58 -49.20 -7.40
CA ALA A 659 3.56 -49.81 -8.30
C ALA A 659 4.78 -48.91 -8.55
N MET A 660 4.61 -47.58 -8.58
CA MET A 660 5.74 -46.64 -8.70
C MET A 660 6.50 -46.41 -7.39
N ALA A 661 5.78 -46.36 -6.26
CA ALA A 661 6.41 -46.30 -4.94
C ALA A 661 7.25 -47.55 -4.66
N ASP A 662 6.72 -48.75 -4.89
CA ASP A 662 7.42 -50.02 -4.63
C ASP A 662 8.70 -50.17 -5.48
N ILE A 663 8.76 -49.59 -6.69
CA ILE A 663 9.98 -49.57 -7.52
C ILE A 663 11.02 -48.56 -6.99
N THR A 664 10.59 -47.48 -6.33
CA THR A 664 11.49 -46.46 -5.76
C THR A 664 12.11 -46.95 -4.44
N TRP A 665 11.42 -47.82 -3.69
CA TRP A 665 11.92 -48.42 -2.45
C TRP A 665 12.94 -49.55 -2.67
N LEU A 666 13.03 -50.14 -3.87
CA LEU A 666 13.99 -51.21 -4.18
C LEU A 666 15.45 -50.74 -4.35
N SER A 667 15.72 -49.43 -4.42
CA SER A 667 17.09 -48.89 -4.51
C SER A 667 17.82 -48.79 -3.17
N ASP A 668 17.18 -49.15 -2.04
CA ASP A 668 17.79 -49.09 -0.70
C ASP A 668 18.49 -50.39 -0.26
N GLY A 669 18.34 -51.48 -1.03
CA GLY A 669 19.06 -52.73 -0.83
C GLY A 669 18.64 -53.58 0.38
N THR A 670 17.53 -53.30 1.06
CA THR A 670 17.24 -53.95 2.36
C THR A 670 16.35 -55.20 2.35
N HIS A 671 15.73 -55.62 1.24
CA HIS A 671 14.83 -56.81 1.21
C HIS A 671 14.88 -57.66 -0.09
N PRO A 672 14.56 -58.98 -0.03
CA PRO A 672 14.82 -59.92 -1.11
C PRO A 672 13.85 -59.79 -2.32
N PRO A 673 14.30 -60.15 -3.54
CA PRO A 673 13.65 -59.82 -4.81
C PRO A 673 12.46 -60.74 -5.11
N GLY A 674 11.27 -60.40 -4.60
CA GLY A 674 10.07 -61.24 -4.76
C GLY A 674 8.83 -60.59 -5.39
N LYS A 675 8.82 -59.27 -5.65
CA LYS A 675 7.57 -58.55 -5.96
C LYS A 675 7.53 -57.74 -7.27
N ILE A 676 8.43 -58.00 -8.21
CA ILE A 676 8.37 -57.37 -9.56
C ILE A 676 7.48 -58.18 -10.53
N TYR A 677 7.18 -59.45 -10.24
CA TYR A 677 6.68 -60.41 -11.24
C TYR A 677 5.17 -60.37 -11.56
N SER A 678 4.34 -59.59 -10.87
CA SER A 678 2.87 -59.66 -11.07
C SER A 678 2.29 -58.65 -12.06
N LEU A 679 3.08 -57.72 -12.60
CA LEU A 679 2.57 -56.60 -13.43
C LEU A 679 2.93 -56.68 -14.92
N MET A 680 3.65 -57.72 -15.37
CA MET A 680 3.86 -57.98 -16.81
C MET A 680 3.01 -59.19 -17.24
N LYS A 681 2.39 -59.11 -18.43
CA LYS A 681 1.56 -60.18 -19.02
C LYS A 681 2.20 -61.57 -18.87
N PRO A 682 1.40 -62.65 -18.73
CA PRO A 682 1.93 -64.00 -18.53
C PRO A 682 2.67 -64.45 -19.81
N GLY A 683 3.99 -64.63 -19.74
CA GLY A 683 4.76 -65.24 -20.84
C GLY A 683 6.22 -64.82 -21.03
N LEU A 684 6.76 -63.83 -20.30
CA LEU A 684 8.18 -63.47 -20.39
C LEU A 684 8.93 -63.87 -19.12
N SER A 685 9.70 -64.96 -19.20
CA SER A 685 10.69 -65.34 -18.18
C SER A 685 12.06 -64.76 -18.57
N LEU A 686 12.61 -63.87 -17.76
CA LEU A 686 14.02 -63.47 -17.82
C LEU A 686 14.74 -63.99 -16.58
N ASP A 687 15.88 -64.65 -16.81
CA ASP A 687 16.67 -65.39 -15.84
C ASP A 687 17.33 -64.46 -14.80
N SER A 688 17.31 -64.85 -13.53
CA SER A 688 17.65 -64.01 -12.37
C SER A 688 19.15 -63.80 -12.13
N SER A 689 20.00 -64.31 -13.04
CA SER A 689 21.45 -64.35 -12.89
C SER A 689 22.19 -63.05 -13.29
N TYR A 690 21.52 -62.06 -13.88
CA TYR A 690 22.17 -60.85 -14.40
C TYR A 690 22.38 -59.69 -13.40
N PHE A 691 21.80 -59.74 -12.20
CA PHE A 691 21.81 -58.59 -11.27
C PHE A 691 22.97 -58.56 -10.26
N SER A 692 23.89 -59.55 -10.27
CA SER A 692 24.93 -59.66 -9.23
C SER A 692 26.23 -58.88 -9.50
N SER A 693 26.42 -58.19 -10.63
CA SER A 693 27.74 -57.64 -11.01
C SER A 693 27.87 -56.12 -11.06
N ALA A 694 26.86 -55.34 -10.67
CA ALA A 694 26.87 -53.88 -10.87
C ALA A 694 27.04 -53.02 -9.59
N ILE A 695 27.43 -53.60 -8.45
CA ILE A 695 27.52 -52.85 -7.16
C ILE A 695 28.95 -52.41 -6.78
N ASP A 696 29.97 -52.70 -7.59
CA ASP A 696 31.30 -52.13 -7.37
C ASP A 696 31.72 -51.21 -8.52
N MET A 697 31.49 -49.90 -8.38
CA MET A 697 32.31 -48.84 -8.98
C MET A 697 31.93 -47.47 -8.37
N ASN A 698 32.78 -47.00 -7.44
CA ASN A 698 32.86 -45.62 -6.95
C ASN A 698 33.32 -44.64 -8.04
#